data_AF-A0A9X3HT52-F1
#
_entry.id   AF-A0A9X3HT52-F1
#
_cell.length_a   1.000
_cell.length_b   1.000
_cell.length_c   1.000
_cell.angle_alpha   90.00
_cell.angle_beta   90.00
_cell.angle_gamma   90.00
#
_symmetry.space_group_name_H-M   'P 1'
#
loop_
_entity.id
_entity.type
_entity.pdbx_description
1 polymer ?
#
loop_
_entity_poly.entity_id
_entity_poly.type
_entity_poly.pdbx_seq_one_letter_code
_entity_poly.pdbx_strand_id
1 'polypeptide(L)'
;MATLQFDLVVEGIDSSTFVVREFTGNESVSASVSDLGGSYSGFRYCVDIASRQHTIVAEDIIDKRVMLTVKRNGEPVQKTHGIVRRFDKGDTGHSYTFYSLVIAPSLERLSLRQNSRIFQQKTTQEIVSLLLSEMGIEDYAFSLKNELVQREFCVQYRETDLDFVHRLIAEEGISYYFTHDDAKHTLIFNDASETIEKLATPISYNAKAGGNADSPYISSWETSKRVEVNQASLTDYSFKKPSYSLAQTQSSETGESVSRAYQHYDYPGRYKSDDAGKLISQVRLEYLRRQGHTANGKSDQALIRAGAKFDLCDHLDAEMNRVWVAVRVLHQGKQPQALEEEAGSGATTYSNEFVAIPGDKNWQSEPQNKPLVDGPMIATVVGPEGEEIFCDEHGRVKLHFPWDRYSNGDENSSCWVRVAQGWAGSQYGMMAIPRIGHEVIVEFLNGDPDQPIITGRTYHATNTPPYSLPDNKTRTVLRTESHQGVGFNELSFEDQADEEQIYVHAQKDMQKLVQNDDTIHVKNDLHSTIENDVYERVGRNSHSTIDGEQRSTVTGNQSLIVDGSLQLMSGSVWVNDSGSEIHIKSGNKVVLEAGSEITVKAAGSFLKVDPAGVHLVGGGVNLNSGGSPGSGSGFSGLLAEQPMALVPNTLSLYEEPSNAEASLESATENVITDLEPSNSPVPFSNQGGSTTSNTMSTDEGAASTSSSQDGSEDNEELTEESQRLKSSLLKQSVTLDKLANRESGSYKKGAKGEEVEYIQQALIKLGFDLGTAGADGDFGSMTEKQVKLFQGSYEPSYSTHLAYEVGAVDGIVGQGTILGLDEALVDGWVYDELSDETEFRIRAFMRMLRVGEGTIGQKGYETLFGGSSFREDHGRDWSDHPRIHMPFGSTTSTAAGAYQVMGYVWDDERIAKKRKEYGIDDFSPYNQDRFALILLKHKRRSAWPYLLNGEIEKSLTLTKGTKGYAYEWASLPPGVYGQPSKTMDEALSLYEEYYQQEKSGESDLAIMLGDIKEFLQ
;
A
#
# COMPACT_ATOMS: atom_id res chain seq x y z
N MET A 1 44.73 12.65 -65.46
CA MET A 1 43.61 13.18 -64.66
C MET A 1 42.68 12.01 -64.39
N ALA A 2 42.28 11.81 -63.14
CA ALA A 2 41.36 10.73 -62.81
C ALA A 2 40.02 10.96 -63.53
N THR A 3 39.47 9.94 -64.17
CA THR A 3 38.16 10.02 -64.83
C THR A 3 37.07 9.62 -63.84
N LEU A 4 36.11 10.51 -63.61
CA LEU A 4 34.94 10.23 -62.77
C LEU A 4 33.75 9.89 -63.65
N GLN A 5 32.96 8.90 -63.24
CA GLN A 5 31.71 8.51 -63.86
C GLN A 5 30.68 8.14 -62.79
N PHE A 6 29.42 8.52 -63.00
CA PHE A 6 28.29 8.16 -62.14
C PHE A 6 27.28 7.34 -62.93
N ASP A 7 26.95 6.17 -62.40
CA ASP A 7 25.97 5.24 -62.99
C ASP A 7 24.81 5.03 -62.03
N LEU A 8 23.62 4.81 -62.57
CA LEU A 8 22.41 4.52 -61.80
C LEU A 8 21.72 3.28 -62.36
N VAL A 9 21.46 2.30 -61.52
CA VAL A 9 20.74 1.06 -61.88
C VAL A 9 19.47 0.98 -61.05
N VAL A 10 18.33 0.79 -61.70
CA VAL A 10 17.02 0.59 -61.06
C VAL A 10 16.53 -0.82 -61.37
N GLU A 11 16.02 -1.52 -60.35
CA GLU A 11 15.46 -2.86 -60.49
C GLU A 11 14.35 -2.91 -61.54
N GLY A 12 14.45 -3.85 -62.49
CA GLY A 12 13.46 -4.03 -63.55
C GLY A 12 13.67 -3.13 -64.77
N ILE A 13 14.63 -2.20 -64.73
CA ILE A 13 14.97 -1.31 -65.85
C ILE A 13 16.37 -1.66 -66.38
N ASP A 14 16.55 -1.63 -67.71
CA ASP A 14 17.86 -1.87 -68.30
C ASP A 14 18.88 -0.83 -67.82
N SER A 15 20.09 -1.27 -67.43
CA SER A 15 21.11 -0.41 -66.83
C SER A 15 21.61 0.72 -67.73
N SER A 16 21.38 0.65 -69.04
CA SER A 16 21.73 1.71 -70.00
C SER A 16 20.63 2.77 -70.17
N THR A 17 19.48 2.58 -69.54
CA THR A 17 18.29 3.43 -69.71
C THR A 17 18.48 4.83 -69.14
N PHE A 18 19.13 4.93 -67.97
CA PHE A 18 19.30 6.18 -67.25
C PHE A 18 20.76 6.63 -67.27
N VAL A 19 20.93 7.93 -67.53
CA VAL A 19 22.22 8.60 -67.47
C VAL A 19 22.16 9.64 -66.34
N VAL A 20 23.10 9.58 -65.40
CA VAL A 20 23.18 10.53 -64.29
C VAL A 20 23.75 11.85 -64.76
N ARG A 21 23.04 12.95 -64.47
CA ARG A 21 23.48 14.32 -64.76
C ARG A 21 24.11 14.97 -63.54
N GLU A 22 23.42 14.91 -62.41
CA GLU A 22 23.92 15.39 -61.13
C GLU A 22 23.19 14.69 -59.98
N PHE A 23 23.81 14.71 -58.80
CA PHE A 23 23.15 14.28 -57.58
C PHE A 23 23.59 15.12 -56.39
N THR A 24 22.69 15.25 -55.43
CA THR A 24 22.99 15.76 -54.09
C THR A 24 22.50 14.75 -53.07
N GLY A 25 23.38 14.30 -52.19
CA GLY A 25 23.10 13.28 -51.17
C GLY A 25 23.34 13.79 -49.77
N ASN A 26 22.36 13.66 -48.89
CA ASN A 26 22.56 13.88 -47.46
C ASN A 26 22.67 12.52 -46.78
N GLU A 27 23.69 12.31 -45.96
CA GLU A 27 23.84 11.16 -45.08
C GLU A 27 24.05 11.63 -43.63
N SER A 28 23.55 10.87 -42.67
CA SER A 28 23.73 11.09 -41.24
C SER A 28 23.73 9.78 -40.47
N VAL A 29 24.42 9.74 -39.34
CA VAL A 29 24.20 8.70 -38.32
C VAL A 29 22.88 9.03 -37.66
N SER A 30 21.96 8.06 -37.69
CA SER A 30 20.56 8.21 -37.32
C SER A 30 19.82 9.27 -38.17
N ALA A 31 18.64 9.70 -37.72
CA ALA A 31 17.85 10.71 -38.41
C ALA A 31 18.45 12.11 -38.28
N SER A 32 18.28 12.92 -39.32
CA SER A 32 18.70 14.33 -39.34
C SER A 32 17.79 15.16 -40.25
N VAL A 33 18.04 16.47 -40.27
CA VAL A 33 17.30 17.44 -41.08
C VAL A 33 18.25 18.00 -42.13
N SER A 34 17.78 18.12 -43.37
CA SER A 34 18.58 18.70 -44.45
C SER A 34 18.69 20.21 -44.31
N ASP A 35 19.77 20.81 -44.81
CA ASP A 35 19.97 22.27 -44.78
C ASP A 35 18.88 23.04 -45.57
N LEU A 36 18.17 22.36 -46.48
CA LEU A 36 17.07 22.89 -47.28
C LEU A 36 15.68 22.61 -46.65
N GLY A 37 15.65 22.03 -45.44
CA GLY A 37 14.43 21.56 -44.78
C GLY A 37 14.06 20.12 -45.14
N GLY A 38 13.25 19.49 -44.28
CA GLY A 38 12.83 18.08 -44.43
C GLY A 38 13.77 17.09 -43.75
N SER A 39 13.18 16.14 -43.01
CA SER A 39 13.89 15.08 -42.31
C SER A 39 14.25 13.92 -43.25
N TYR A 40 15.38 13.27 -42.98
CA TYR A 40 15.80 12.04 -43.62
C TYR A 40 16.39 11.09 -42.57
N SER A 41 16.26 9.78 -42.80
CA SER A 41 16.64 8.74 -41.83
C SER A 41 17.84 7.97 -42.33
N GLY A 42 19.05 8.43 -42.00
CA GLY A 42 20.30 7.82 -42.47
C GLY A 42 20.81 8.40 -43.79
N PHE A 43 20.08 8.27 -44.90
CA PHE A 43 20.48 8.91 -46.15
C PHE A 43 19.31 9.31 -47.06
N ARG A 44 19.53 10.32 -47.89
CA ARG A 44 18.61 10.72 -48.96
C ARG A 44 19.37 11.36 -50.12
N TYR A 45 19.24 10.79 -51.32
CA TYR A 45 19.90 11.29 -52.53
C TYR A 45 18.87 11.75 -53.54
N CYS A 46 18.92 13.03 -53.91
CA CYS A 46 18.22 13.55 -55.07
C CYS A 46 19.13 13.37 -56.29
N VAL A 47 18.68 12.61 -57.29
CA VAL A 47 19.45 12.27 -58.49
C VAL A 47 18.68 12.75 -59.70
N ASP A 48 19.29 13.66 -60.45
CA ASP A 48 18.76 14.11 -61.73
C ASP A 48 19.35 13.27 -62.85
N ILE A 49 18.45 12.67 -63.64
CA ILE A 49 18.78 11.71 -64.67
C ILE A 49 18.14 12.09 -66.01
N ALA A 50 18.71 11.57 -67.08
CA ALA A 50 18.19 11.68 -68.43
C ALA A 50 18.01 10.29 -69.04
N SER A 51 16.95 10.11 -69.83
CA SER A 51 16.75 8.89 -70.62
C SER A 51 16.28 9.24 -72.03
N ARG A 52 16.66 8.42 -73.01
CA ARG A 52 16.08 8.48 -74.37
C ARG A 52 14.65 7.93 -74.41
N GLN A 53 14.23 7.21 -73.37
CA GLN A 53 12.87 6.69 -73.26
C GLN A 53 11.96 7.70 -72.57
N HIS A 54 10.93 8.15 -73.30
CA HIS A 54 9.92 9.09 -72.80
C HIS A 54 8.70 8.37 -72.20
N THR A 55 8.67 7.05 -72.18
CA THR A 55 7.50 6.24 -71.76
C THR A 55 7.58 5.73 -70.33
N ILE A 56 8.69 5.97 -69.62
CA ILE A 56 8.88 5.52 -68.24
C ILE A 56 7.87 6.24 -67.35
N VAL A 57 7.12 5.47 -66.57
CA VAL A 57 6.12 5.98 -65.63
C VAL A 57 6.53 5.69 -64.19
N ALA A 58 5.87 6.33 -63.23
CA ALA A 58 6.24 6.24 -61.82
C ALA A 58 6.06 4.82 -61.26
N GLU A 59 5.07 4.08 -61.76
CA GLU A 59 4.75 2.70 -61.38
C GLU A 59 5.88 1.71 -61.69
N ASP A 60 6.73 2.02 -62.67
CA ASP A 60 7.88 1.19 -63.03
C ASP A 60 9.04 1.36 -62.03
N ILE A 61 9.06 2.45 -61.26
CA ILE A 61 10.23 2.94 -60.54
C ILE A 61 10.00 3.07 -59.02
N ILE A 62 8.85 3.57 -58.58
CA ILE A 62 8.58 3.84 -57.16
C ILE A 62 8.66 2.55 -56.33
N ASP A 63 9.30 2.64 -55.15
CA ASP A 63 9.54 1.55 -54.20
C ASP A 63 10.38 0.38 -54.75
N LYS A 64 10.96 0.52 -55.96
CA LYS A 64 11.95 -0.40 -56.50
C LYS A 64 13.34 -0.15 -55.93
N ARG A 65 14.17 -1.19 -55.91
CA ARG A 65 15.58 -1.07 -55.51
C ARG A 65 16.35 -0.24 -56.54
N VAL A 66 17.26 0.59 -56.05
CA VAL A 66 18.09 1.46 -56.87
C VAL A 66 19.50 1.54 -56.31
N MET A 67 20.49 1.59 -57.19
CA MET A 67 21.91 1.73 -56.83
C MET A 67 22.55 2.85 -57.64
N LEU A 68 23.03 3.87 -56.93
CA LEU A 68 23.92 4.92 -57.46
C LEU A 68 25.38 4.49 -57.23
N THR A 69 26.19 4.47 -58.29
CA THR A 69 27.61 4.10 -58.23
C THR A 69 28.48 5.27 -58.66
N VAL A 70 29.46 5.62 -57.82
CA VAL A 70 30.55 6.54 -58.16
C VAL A 70 31.75 5.72 -58.60
N LYS A 71 32.24 5.96 -59.81
CA LYS A 71 33.44 5.33 -60.37
C LYS A 71 34.57 6.32 -60.52
N ARG A 72 35.80 5.87 -60.21
CA ARG A 72 37.04 6.60 -60.44
C ARG A 72 37.98 5.72 -61.25
N ASN A 73 38.43 6.20 -62.40
CA ASN A 73 39.24 5.44 -63.37
C ASN A 73 38.59 4.12 -63.82
N GLY A 74 37.26 4.11 -63.94
CA GLY A 74 36.47 2.93 -64.33
C GLY A 74 36.11 1.98 -63.18
N GLU A 75 36.79 2.09 -62.03
CA GLU A 75 36.54 1.25 -60.86
C GLU A 75 35.49 1.87 -59.91
N PRO A 76 34.54 1.09 -59.37
CA PRO A 76 33.57 1.60 -58.40
C PRO A 76 34.25 1.92 -57.06
N VAL A 77 34.14 3.19 -56.63
CA VAL A 77 34.72 3.68 -55.37
C VAL A 77 33.67 3.94 -54.29
N GLN A 78 32.40 4.13 -54.66
CA GLN A 78 31.28 4.24 -53.73
C GLN A 78 30.02 3.68 -54.39
N LYS A 79 29.22 2.97 -53.60
CA LYS A 79 27.90 2.46 -53.97
C LYS A 79 26.90 2.93 -52.92
N THR A 80 25.78 3.47 -53.38
CA THR A 80 24.65 3.87 -52.54
C THR A 80 23.43 3.10 -53.03
N HIS A 81 23.11 2.04 -52.30
CA HIS A 81 21.93 1.20 -52.54
C HIS A 81 20.76 1.68 -51.67
N GLY A 82 19.56 1.76 -52.23
CA GLY A 82 18.34 2.12 -51.51
C GLY A 82 17.08 1.74 -52.29
N ILE A 83 15.98 2.44 -51.98
CA ILE A 83 14.70 2.36 -52.67
C ILE A 83 14.33 3.72 -53.26
N VAL A 84 13.55 3.74 -54.34
CA VAL A 84 13.06 5.00 -54.91
C VAL A 84 11.83 5.50 -54.13
N ARG A 85 12.01 6.59 -53.38
CA ARG A 85 10.97 7.21 -52.55
C ARG A 85 10.07 8.19 -53.32
N ARG A 86 10.63 8.81 -54.35
CA ARG A 86 9.97 9.82 -55.20
C ARG A 86 10.56 9.74 -56.60
N PHE A 87 9.72 9.91 -57.60
CA PHE A 87 10.10 9.96 -59.01
C PHE A 87 9.29 11.06 -59.68
N ASP A 88 9.97 11.99 -60.34
CA ASP A 88 9.38 13.09 -61.08
C ASP A 88 9.81 12.99 -62.54
N LYS A 89 8.83 13.09 -63.44
CA LYS A 89 9.08 13.25 -64.87
C LYS A 89 9.11 14.74 -65.19
N GLY A 90 10.25 15.22 -65.64
CA GLY A 90 10.48 16.60 -66.06
C GLY A 90 10.16 16.82 -67.53
N ASP A 91 10.82 17.85 -68.09
CA ASP A 91 10.64 18.23 -69.49
C ASP A 91 11.18 17.16 -70.46
N THR A 92 10.52 17.03 -71.61
CA THR A 92 10.98 16.20 -72.72
C THR A 92 11.71 17.11 -73.70
N GLY A 93 13.05 17.07 -73.62
CA GLY A 93 13.94 17.81 -74.52
C GLY A 93 14.00 17.21 -75.92
N HIS A 94 15.04 17.59 -76.69
CA HIS A 94 15.15 17.16 -78.08
C HIS A 94 15.55 15.69 -78.21
N SER A 95 16.56 15.25 -77.46
CA SER A 95 17.10 13.87 -77.50
C SER A 95 16.83 13.07 -76.22
N TYR A 96 16.56 13.77 -75.11
CA TYR A 96 16.37 13.17 -73.79
C TYR A 96 15.09 13.67 -73.12
N THR A 97 14.43 12.78 -72.38
CA THR A 97 13.48 13.14 -71.33
C THR A 97 14.22 13.23 -70.01
N PHE A 98 13.98 14.30 -69.26
CA PHE A 98 14.59 14.50 -67.95
C PHE A 98 13.70 13.91 -66.86
N TYR A 99 14.32 13.24 -65.90
CA TYR A 99 13.65 12.71 -64.72
C TYR A 99 14.46 13.10 -63.49
N SER A 100 13.82 13.12 -62.34
CA SER A 100 14.47 13.23 -61.04
C SER A 100 13.96 12.11 -60.16
N LEU A 101 14.83 11.50 -59.35
CA LEU A 101 14.40 10.53 -58.36
C LEU A 101 15.07 10.76 -57.01
N VAL A 102 14.40 10.31 -55.96
CA VAL A 102 14.91 10.35 -54.60
C VAL A 102 15.19 8.94 -54.13
N ILE A 103 16.47 8.63 -53.86
CA ILE A 103 16.90 7.39 -53.22
C ILE A 103 16.82 7.60 -51.71
N ALA A 104 16.17 6.66 -51.01
CA ALA A 104 16.08 6.61 -49.55
C ALA A 104 16.33 5.18 -49.06
N PRO A 105 16.68 4.96 -47.78
CA PRO A 105 16.74 3.62 -47.22
C PRO A 105 15.35 3.01 -47.10
N SER A 106 15.32 1.68 -47.14
CA SER A 106 14.11 0.88 -46.88
C SER A 106 13.47 1.19 -45.53
N LEU A 107 14.26 1.64 -44.54
CA LEU A 107 13.80 2.13 -43.24
C LEU A 107 12.70 3.20 -43.35
N GLU A 108 12.72 4.06 -44.38
CA GLU A 108 11.71 5.10 -44.55
C GLU A 108 10.29 4.56 -44.80
N ARG A 109 10.13 3.27 -45.14
CA ARG A 109 8.79 2.65 -45.22
C ARG A 109 8.04 2.74 -43.90
N LEU A 110 8.74 2.70 -42.76
CA LEU A 110 8.14 2.86 -41.43
C LEU A 110 7.49 4.25 -41.23
N SER A 111 7.86 5.27 -42.01
CA SER A 111 7.21 6.60 -41.96
C SER A 111 5.82 6.62 -42.59
N LEU A 112 5.46 5.56 -43.34
CA LEU A 112 4.20 5.48 -44.09
C LEU A 112 3.09 4.77 -43.31
N ARG A 113 3.40 4.23 -42.11
CA ARG A 113 2.45 3.56 -41.23
C ARG A 113 2.41 4.26 -39.87
N GLN A 114 1.22 4.60 -39.42
CA GLN A 114 0.93 5.18 -38.10
C GLN A 114 0.03 4.23 -37.33
N ASN A 115 0.30 4.05 -36.03
CA ASN A 115 -0.40 3.05 -35.23
C ASN A 115 -0.57 3.45 -33.75
N SER A 116 -1.46 2.72 -33.07
CA SER A 116 -1.52 2.64 -31.62
C SER A 116 -1.52 1.17 -31.21
N ARG A 117 -0.49 0.73 -30.47
CA ARG A 117 -0.26 -0.68 -30.13
C ARG A 117 0.55 -0.81 -28.85
N ILE A 118 0.29 -1.90 -28.13
CA ILE A 118 1.00 -2.28 -26.91
C ILE A 118 2.03 -3.38 -27.21
N PHE A 119 3.22 -3.23 -26.67
CA PHE A 119 4.28 -4.25 -26.61
C PHE A 119 4.53 -4.59 -25.15
N GLN A 120 4.51 -5.88 -24.81
CA GLN A 120 4.70 -6.38 -23.46
C GLN A 120 5.82 -7.41 -23.44
N GLN A 121 6.62 -7.37 -22.37
CA GLN A 121 7.71 -8.31 -22.13
C GLN A 121 8.65 -8.43 -23.34
N LYS A 122 9.04 -7.29 -23.92
CA LYS A 122 9.95 -7.22 -25.07
C LYS A 122 11.05 -6.21 -24.83
N THR A 123 12.25 -6.54 -25.28
CA THR A 123 13.37 -5.60 -25.38
C THR A 123 13.16 -4.64 -26.54
N THR A 124 13.83 -3.48 -26.51
CA THR A 124 13.83 -2.53 -27.63
C THR A 124 14.26 -3.19 -28.95
N GLN A 125 15.26 -4.09 -28.91
CA GLN A 125 15.71 -4.84 -30.08
C GLN A 125 14.61 -5.71 -30.69
N GLU A 126 13.84 -6.42 -29.87
CA GLU A 126 12.74 -7.28 -30.35
C GLU A 126 11.59 -6.44 -30.94
N ILE A 127 11.25 -5.31 -30.32
CA ILE A 127 10.21 -4.39 -30.81
C ILE A 127 10.62 -3.83 -32.18
N VAL A 128 11.85 -3.31 -32.30
CA VAL A 128 12.37 -2.75 -33.56
C VAL A 128 12.42 -3.83 -34.64
N SER A 129 12.89 -5.03 -34.33
CA SER A 129 12.94 -6.17 -35.27
C SER A 129 11.56 -6.55 -35.79
N LEU A 130 10.55 -6.58 -34.91
CA LEU A 130 9.17 -6.86 -35.30
C LEU A 130 8.65 -5.80 -36.28
N LEU A 131 8.86 -4.52 -36.01
CA LEU A 131 8.41 -3.44 -36.89
C LEU A 131 9.10 -3.46 -38.26
N LEU A 132 10.42 -3.74 -38.29
CA LEU A 132 11.19 -3.87 -39.53
C LEU A 132 10.66 -5.03 -40.38
N SER A 133 10.47 -6.21 -39.77
CA SER A 133 9.97 -7.39 -40.47
C SER A 133 8.55 -7.21 -41.02
N GLU A 134 7.65 -6.57 -40.27
CA GLU A 134 6.28 -6.26 -40.73
C GLU A 134 6.25 -5.36 -41.98
N MET A 135 7.32 -4.57 -42.21
CA MET A 135 7.47 -3.70 -43.39
C MET A 135 8.44 -4.27 -44.45
N GLY A 136 8.81 -5.55 -44.35
CA GLY A 136 9.66 -6.26 -45.31
C GLY A 136 11.11 -5.76 -45.34
N ILE A 137 11.62 -5.29 -44.19
CA ILE A 137 13.01 -4.88 -44.01
C ILE A 137 13.75 -5.99 -43.26
N GLU A 138 14.48 -6.83 -44.00
CA GLU A 138 15.19 -8.00 -43.46
C GLU A 138 16.71 -7.77 -43.29
N ASP A 139 17.26 -6.80 -44.03
CA ASP A 139 18.69 -6.50 -44.03
C ASP A 139 19.05 -5.52 -42.90
N TYR A 140 19.10 -6.03 -41.67
CA TYR A 140 19.55 -5.27 -40.51
C TYR A 140 20.42 -6.12 -39.57
N ALA A 141 21.23 -5.44 -38.75
CA ALA A 141 22.01 -6.08 -37.70
C ALA A 141 22.12 -5.19 -36.45
N PHE A 142 22.28 -5.82 -35.30
CA PHE A 142 22.53 -5.16 -34.01
C PHE A 142 23.97 -5.44 -33.59
N SER A 143 24.76 -4.38 -33.46
CA SER A 143 26.13 -4.41 -32.96
C SER A 143 26.21 -3.59 -31.67
N LEU A 144 25.59 -4.14 -30.62
CA LEU A 144 25.41 -3.51 -29.32
C LEU A 144 26.40 -4.08 -28.29
N LYS A 145 26.94 -3.22 -27.44
CA LYS A 145 27.80 -3.58 -26.31
C LYS A 145 27.02 -3.75 -25.02
N ASN A 146 25.96 -2.96 -24.84
CA ASN A 146 25.11 -3.00 -23.67
C ASN A 146 23.98 -4.02 -23.86
N GLU A 147 23.64 -4.74 -22.80
CA GLU A 147 22.46 -5.61 -22.77
C GLU A 147 21.21 -4.75 -22.56
N LEU A 148 20.18 -4.96 -23.40
CA LEU A 148 18.94 -4.20 -23.33
C LEU A 148 17.96 -4.86 -22.37
N VAL A 149 17.36 -4.04 -21.49
CA VAL A 149 16.39 -4.51 -20.50
C VAL A 149 15.04 -4.79 -21.18
N GLN A 150 14.38 -5.85 -20.75
CA GLN A 150 13.03 -6.18 -21.17
C GLN A 150 12.03 -5.16 -20.59
N ARG A 151 11.20 -4.58 -21.45
CA ARG A 151 10.15 -3.64 -21.05
C ARG A 151 8.89 -4.41 -20.67
N GLU A 152 8.41 -4.23 -19.44
CA GLU A 152 7.14 -4.80 -18.97
C GLU A 152 5.98 -4.33 -19.86
N PHE A 153 5.96 -3.03 -20.16
CA PHE A 153 4.90 -2.37 -20.92
C PHE A 153 5.48 -1.21 -21.73
N CYS A 154 5.21 -1.17 -23.03
CA CYS A 154 5.61 -0.10 -23.92
C CYS A 154 4.55 0.12 -25.00
N VAL A 155 4.12 1.36 -25.17
CA VAL A 155 3.03 1.74 -26.05
C VAL A 155 3.59 2.62 -27.17
N GLN A 156 3.27 2.22 -28.40
CA GLN A 156 3.26 3.11 -29.56
C GLN A 156 1.90 3.80 -29.55
N TYR A 157 1.86 5.14 -29.47
CA TYR A 157 0.59 5.86 -29.36
C TYR A 157 0.50 7.00 -30.38
N ARG A 158 -0.36 6.82 -31.40
CA ARG A 158 -0.63 7.82 -32.45
C ARG A 158 0.62 8.36 -33.15
N GLU A 159 1.68 7.58 -33.23
CA GLU A 159 2.96 7.94 -33.85
C GLU A 159 3.28 7.00 -35.02
N THR A 160 4.12 7.43 -35.97
CA THR A 160 4.57 6.53 -37.04
C THR A 160 5.48 5.44 -36.48
N ASP A 161 5.60 4.31 -37.17
CA ASP A 161 6.53 3.26 -36.72
C ASP A 161 7.97 3.78 -36.71
N LEU A 162 8.30 4.70 -37.62
CA LEU A 162 9.63 5.29 -37.69
C LEU A 162 9.93 6.18 -36.49
N ASP A 163 8.98 7.06 -36.13
CA ASP A 163 9.11 7.93 -34.95
C ASP A 163 9.21 7.09 -33.67
N PHE A 164 8.42 6.01 -33.59
CA PHE A 164 8.48 5.08 -32.46
C PHE A 164 9.84 4.39 -32.36
N VAL A 165 10.38 3.88 -33.49
CA VAL A 165 11.73 3.30 -33.52
C VAL A 165 12.78 4.33 -33.10
N HIS A 166 12.75 5.55 -33.64
CA HIS A 166 13.69 6.61 -33.30
C HIS A 166 13.63 7.00 -31.82
N ARG A 167 12.42 7.07 -31.27
CA ARG A 167 12.21 7.33 -29.84
C ARG A 167 12.83 6.24 -28.99
N LEU A 168 12.52 4.96 -29.25
CA LEU A 168 13.02 3.85 -28.46
C LEU A 168 14.54 3.70 -28.52
N ILE A 169 15.13 3.77 -29.71
CA ILE A 169 16.59 3.65 -29.84
C ILE A 169 17.30 4.83 -29.17
N ALA A 170 16.74 6.05 -29.23
CA ALA A 170 17.33 7.20 -28.55
C ALA A 170 17.24 7.11 -27.02
N GLU A 171 16.18 6.50 -26.47
CA GLU A 171 16.06 6.21 -25.03
C GLU A 171 17.18 5.26 -24.54
N GLU A 172 17.56 4.28 -25.35
CA GLU A 172 18.59 3.27 -25.04
C GLU A 172 20.01 3.69 -25.45
N GLY A 173 20.18 4.87 -26.06
CA GLY A 173 21.48 5.34 -26.55
C GLY A 173 22.00 4.62 -27.79
N ILE A 174 21.08 4.06 -28.57
CA ILE A 174 21.36 3.39 -29.81
C ILE A 174 21.29 4.40 -30.96
N SER A 175 22.29 4.35 -31.82
CA SER A 175 22.35 5.02 -33.11
C SER A 175 22.34 4.01 -34.25
N TYR A 176 22.17 4.46 -35.49
CA TYR A 176 22.28 3.57 -36.64
C TYR A 176 22.97 4.23 -37.82
N TYR A 177 23.56 3.38 -38.67
CA TYR A 177 24.14 3.77 -39.95
C TYR A 177 23.88 2.68 -41.00
N PHE A 178 24.25 2.94 -42.25
CA PHE A 178 24.04 2.00 -43.35
C PHE A 178 25.35 1.55 -43.97
N THR A 179 25.43 0.25 -44.28
CA THR A 179 26.45 -0.30 -45.17
C THR A 179 25.80 -0.67 -46.49
N HIS A 180 26.55 -0.55 -47.58
CA HIS A 180 26.04 -0.78 -48.94
C HIS A 180 26.92 -1.81 -49.64
N ASP A 181 26.28 -2.82 -50.23
CA ASP A 181 26.90 -3.79 -51.11
C ASP A 181 26.25 -3.74 -52.50
N ASP A 182 26.57 -4.71 -53.36
CA ASP A 182 26.15 -4.74 -54.76
C ASP A 182 24.66 -5.09 -54.95
N ALA A 183 24.04 -5.71 -53.94
CA ALA A 183 22.68 -6.25 -54.01
C ALA A 183 21.71 -5.60 -53.03
N LYS A 184 22.22 -4.96 -51.97
CA LYS A 184 21.44 -4.44 -50.84
C LYS A 184 22.16 -3.34 -50.06
N HIS A 185 21.41 -2.77 -49.12
CA HIS A 185 21.93 -1.92 -48.06
C HIS A 185 21.50 -2.55 -46.74
N THR A 186 22.39 -2.56 -45.74
CA THR A 186 22.14 -3.14 -44.43
C THR A 186 22.08 -2.04 -43.38
N LEU A 187 21.02 -2.03 -42.57
CA LEU A 187 20.85 -1.13 -41.43
C LEU A 187 21.59 -1.68 -40.21
N ILE A 188 22.58 -0.96 -39.70
CA ILE A 188 23.37 -1.38 -38.53
C ILE A 188 23.02 -0.50 -37.34
N PHE A 189 22.46 -1.10 -36.29
CA PHE A 189 22.25 -0.45 -35.00
C PHE A 189 23.48 -0.62 -34.11
N ASN A 190 23.94 0.46 -33.48
CA ASN A 190 25.11 0.46 -32.60
C ASN A 190 24.96 1.45 -31.44
N ASP A 191 25.51 1.10 -30.28
CA ASP A 191 25.53 1.92 -29.06
C ASP A 191 26.94 2.41 -28.67
N ALA A 192 27.98 1.94 -29.38
CA ALA A 192 29.37 2.28 -29.13
C ALA A 192 30.12 2.59 -30.44
N SER A 193 31.02 3.57 -30.41
CA SER A 193 31.91 3.88 -31.53
C SER A 193 32.93 2.78 -31.83
N GLU A 194 33.22 1.91 -30.85
CA GLU A 194 34.12 0.76 -31.00
C GLU A 194 33.62 -0.25 -32.03
N THR A 195 32.30 -0.37 -32.21
CA THR A 195 31.68 -1.32 -33.13
C THR A 195 31.57 -0.80 -34.57
N ILE A 196 31.93 0.46 -34.81
CA ILE A 196 31.95 1.06 -36.14
C ILE A 196 33.21 0.61 -36.90
N GLU A 197 33.02 0.03 -38.08
CA GLU A 197 34.12 -0.42 -38.93
C GLU A 197 35.03 0.73 -39.37
N LYS A 198 36.35 0.54 -39.22
CA LYS A 198 37.36 1.51 -39.62
C LYS A 198 37.81 1.27 -41.06
N LEU A 199 37.89 2.34 -41.85
CA LEU A 199 38.50 2.31 -43.18
C LEU A 199 39.95 1.80 -43.11
N ALA A 200 40.32 0.93 -44.04
CA ALA A 200 41.64 0.28 -44.05
C ALA A 200 42.80 1.25 -44.33
N THR A 201 42.55 2.27 -45.16
CA THR A 201 43.57 3.24 -45.57
C THR A 201 43.34 4.60 -44.90
N PRO A 202 44.37 5.20 -44.27
CA PRO A 202 44.31 6.58 -43.78
C PRO A 202 44.00 7.57 -44.91
N ILE A 203 43.36 8.68 -44.55
CA ILE A 203 43.00 9.76 -45.48
C ILE A 203 43.90 10.96 -45.21
N SER A 204 44.69 11.35 -46.22
CA SER A 204 45.59 12.50 -46.11
C SER A 204 44.83 13.82 -46.14
N TYR A 205 45.27 14.75 -45.31
CA TYR A 205 44.92 16.17 -45.38
C TYR A 205 45.87 16.91 -46.32
N ASN A 206 45.33 17.71 -47.26
CA ASN A 206 46.13 18.53 -48.16
C ASN A 206 45.43 19.87 -48.49
N ALA A 207 45.91 20.94 -47.86
CA ALA A 207 45.40 22.30 -48.03
C ALA A 207 45.99 23.07 -49.23
N LYS A 208 46.85 22.46 -50.06
CA LYS A 208 47.53 23.18 -51.15
C LYS A 208 46.55 23.49 -52.29
N ALA A 209 46.33 24.77 -52.56
CA ALA A 209 45.63 25.26 -53.74
C ALA A 209 46.53 25.09 -54.99
N GLY A 210 46.44 23.95 -55.68
CA GLY A 210 47.03 23.81 -57.02
C GLY A 210 47.99 22.64 -57.24
N GLY A 211 47.65 21.44 -56.78
CA GLY A 211 48.26 20.20 -57.25
C GLY A 211 47.18 19.17 -57.56
N ASN A 212 47.21 18.56 -58.75
CA ASN A 212 46.42 17.35 -59.00
C ASN A 212 47.02 16.23 -58.13
N ALA A 213 46.41 15.97 -56.98
CA ALA A 213 46.74 14.78 -56.22
C ALA A 213 46.21 13.55 -56.97
N ASP A 214 47.05 12.52 -57.11
CA ASP A 214 46.64 11.27 -57.76
C ASP A 214 45.67 10.45 -56.89
N SER A 215 45.56 10.78 -55.61
CA SER A 215 44.68 10.14 -54.62
C SER A 215 43.72 11.14 -53.98
N PRO A 216 42.49 10.72 -53.62
CA PRO A 216 41.55 11.58 -52.91
C PRO A 216 42.06 12.01 -51.54
N TYR A 217 41.71 13.22 -51.13
CA TYR A 217 42.22 13.86 -49.92
C TYR A 217 41.19 14.80 -49.28
N ILE A 218 41.41 15.13 -48.01
CA ILE A 218 40.65 16.16 -47.30
C ILE A 218 41.32 17.51 -47.56
N SER A 219 40.60 18.43 -48.19
CA SER A 219 41.13 19.74 -48.61
C SER A 219 40.94 20.85 -47.57
N SER A 220 40.01 20.67 -46.64
CA SER A 220 39.70 21.62 -45.57
C SER A 220 39.30 20.87 -44.31
N TRP A 221 39.74 21.34 -43.15
CA TRP A 221 39.47 20.77 -41.84
C TRP A 221 39.34 21.89 -40.80
N GLU A 222 38.19 21.97 -40.13
CA GLU A 222 37.87 22.97 -39.12
C GLU A 222 37.34 22.30 -37.85
N THR A 223 38.05 22.42 -36.74
CA THR A 223 37.64 21.82 -35.46
C THR A 223 36.91 22.84 -34.60
N SER A 224 35.78 22.42 -34.01
CA SER A 224 34.98 23.21 -33.09
C SER A 224 34.91 22.52 -31.72
N LYS A 225 35.03 23.32 -30.66
CA LYS A 225 34.77 22.93 -29.27
C LYS A 225 33.85 23.97 -28.66
N ARG A 226 32.82 23.53 -27.93
CA ARG A 226 31.87 24.45 -27.26
C ARG A 226 31.60 24.01 -25.82
N VAL A 227 31.11 24.95 -25.01
CA VAL A 227 30.65 24.67 -23.65
C VAL A 227 29.33 23.90 -23.75
N GLU A 228 29.23 22.80 -23.01
CA GLU A 228 28.06 21.92 -22.96
C GLU A 228 27.71 21.60 -21.50
N VAL A 229 26.54 20.97 -21.29
CA VAL A 229 26.11 20.43 -20.00
C VAL A 229 27.19 19.54 -19.40
N ASN A 230 27.49 19.71 -18.11
CA ASN A 230 28.53 18.96 -17.41
C ASN A 230 27.99 17.76 -16.63
N GLN A 231 26.73 17.83 -16.20
CA GLN A 231 26.09 16.82 -15.37
C GLN A 231 24.63 16.61 -15.79
N ALA A 232 24.18 15.35 -15.84
CA ALA A 232 22.78 14.99 -16.02
C ALA A 232 22.29 14.24 -14.79
N SER A 233 21.19 14.70 -14.19
CA SER A 233 20.55 14.10 -13.01
C SER A 233 19.10 13.77 -13.31
N LEU A 234 18.75 12.49 -13.32
CA LEU A 234 17.39 12.01 -13.57
C LEU A 234 16.87 11.32 -12.31
N THR A 235 15.56 11.33 -12.09
CA THR A 235 14.92 10.64 -10.95
C THR A 235 13.55 10.11 -11.37
N ASP A 236 13.07 9.07 -10.71
CA ASP A 236 11.78 8.45 -10.96
C ASP A 236 11.14 7.97 -9.65
N TYR A 237 9.88 7.59 -9.70
CA TYR A 237 9.14 7.05 -8.57
C TYR A 237 8.71 5.60 -8.85
N SER A 238 8.86 4.75 -7.85
CA SER A 238 8.28 3.40 -7.87
C SER A 238 7.39 3.21 -6.66
N PHE A 239 6.12 2.86 -6.90
CA PHE A 239 5.20 2.54 -5.82
C PHE A 239 5.59 1.26 -5.07
N LYS A 240 6.39 0.39 -5.69
CA LYS A 240 6.98 -0.79 -5.03
C LYS A 240 8.12 -0.43 -4.07
N LYS A 241 8.72 0.76 -4.21
CA LYS A 241 9.80 1.28 -3.35
C LYS A 241 9.60 2.77 -3.09
N PRO A 242 8.52 3.18 -2.39
CA PRO A 242 8.06 4.57 -2.35
C PRO A 242 9.03 5.56 -1.68
N SER A 243 9.86 5.09 -0.75
CA SER A 243 10.90 5.89 -0.08
C SER A 243 12.20 6.01 -0.89
N TYR A 244 12.37 5.20 -1.94
CA TYR A 244 13.58 5.16 -2.75
C TYR A 244 13.45 6.08 -3.96
N SER A 245 14.31 7.10 -4.07
CA SER A 245 14.19 8.17 -5.08
C SER A 245 14.63 7.79 -6.49
N LEU A 246 15.22 6.60 -6.69
CA LEU A 246 15.80 6.17 -7.97
C LEU A 246 16.67 7.27 -8.61
N ALA A 247 17.34 8.10 -7.81
CA ALA A 247 18.07 9.26 -8.34
C ALA A 247 19.40 8.81 -8.95
N GLN A 248 19.62 9.14 -10.23
CA GLN A 248 20.85 8.81 -10.96
C GLN A 248 21.50 10.08 -11.48
N THR A 249 22.82 10.19 -11.31
CA THR A 249 23.59 11.37 -11.70
C THR A 249 24.88 10.97 -12.39
N GLN A 250 25.08 11.49 -13.61
CA GLN A 250 26.26 11.27 -14.43
C GLN A 250 26.99 12.58 -14.68
N SER A 251 28.32 12.55 -14.66
CA SER A 251 29.18 13.72 -14.85
C SER A 251 30.26 13.46 -15.88
N SER A 252 30.64 14.48 -16.64
CA SER A 252 31.73 14.39 -17.61
C SER A 252 33.09 14.28 -16.91
N GLU A 253 33.93 13.34 -17.36
CA GLU A 253 35.28 13.10 -16.83
C GLU A 253 36.36 14.06 -17.38
N THR A 254 36.02 14.93 -18.34
CA THR A 254 37.02 15.80 -19.00
C THR A 254 37.42 16.99 -18.12
N GLY A 255 38.72 17.07 -17.81
CA GLY A 255 39.36 18.22 -17.19
C GLY A 255 39.38 19.46 -18.09
N GLU A 256 39.51 20.61 -17.43
CA GLU A 256 39.66 21.99 -17.96
C GLU A 256 38.37 22.83 -18.07
N SER A 257 38.14 23.66 -17.04
CA SER A 257 37.47 24.97 -17.07
C SER A 257 35.95 25.06 -17.30
N VAL A 258 35.17 24.02 -17.00
CA VAL A 258 33.69 24.14 -17.01
C VAL A 258 33.13 24.01 -15.60
N SER A 259 32.35 25.01 -15.16
CA SER A 259 31.72 25.02 -13.84
C SER A 259 30.80 23.82 -13.67
N ARG A 260 30.87 23.16 -12.49
CA ARG A 260 29.90 22.11 -12.08
C ARG A 260 28.45 22.62 -12.02
N ALA A 261 28.21 23.91 -12.17
CA ALA A 261 26.89 24.53 -12.12
C ALA A 261 26.00 24.24 -13.35
N TYR A 262 26.55 23.78 -14.49
CA TYR A 262 25.75 23.49 -15.69
C TYR A 262 25.16 22.07 -15.65
N GLN A 263 24.12 21.91 -14.84
CA GLN A 263 23.39 20.67 -14.63
C GLN A 263 22.11 20.62 -15.49
N HIS A 264 21.82 19.46 -16.06
CA HIS A 264 20.52 19.11 -16.62
C HIS A 264 19.79 18.19 -15.65
N TYR A 265 18.58 18.57 -15.22
CA TYR A 265 17.72 17.76 -14.35
C TYR A 265 16.41 17.45 -15.07
N ASP A 266 15.93 16.20 -14.94
CA ASP A 266 14.69 15.75 -15.59
C ASP A 266 13.89 14.76 -14.69
N TYR A 267 12.57 14.82 -14.78
CA TYR A 267 11.61 13.89 -14.14
C TYR A 267 10.35 13.78 -15.01
N PRO A 268 9.82 12.56 -15.25
CA PRO A 268 10.32 11.27 -14.78
C PRO A 268 11.51 10.75 -15.62
N GLY A 269 12.41 10.00 -14.97
CA GLY A 269 13.57 9.37 -15.61
C GLY A 269 13.27 8.16 -16.49
N ARG A 270 12.09 7.56 -16.34
CA ARG A 270 11.55 6.39 -17.07
C ARG A 270 12.34 5.09 -16.87
N TYR A 271 12.78 4.83 -15.65
CA TYR A 271 13.43 3.57 -15.28
C TYR A 271 13.00 3.11 -13.90
N LYS A 272 13.11 1.80 -13.66
CA LYS A 272 12.68 1.15 -12.40
C LYS A 272 13.82 0.40 -11.70
N SER A 273 15.05 0.49 -12.21
CA SER A 273 16.26 -0.07 -11.61
C SER A 273 17.43 0.91 -11.76
N ASP A 274 18.43 0.79 -10.88
CA ASP A 274 19.61 1.65 -10.91
C ASP A 274 20.48 1.43 -12.14
N ASP A 275 20.62 0.18 -12.61
CA ASP A 275 21.47 -0.12 -13.76
C ASP A 275 20.92 0.50 -15.04
N ALA A 276 19.60 0.38 -15.27
CA ALA A 276 18.92 1.08 -16.36
C ALA A 276 19.02 2.60 -16.19
N GLY A 277 18.81 3.11 -14.97
CA GLY A 277 18.88 4.54 -14.70
C GLY A 277 20.26 5.16 -14.90
N LYS A 278 21.34 4.43 -14.59
CA LYS A 278 22.73 4.85 -14.87
C LYS A 278 22.96 4.98 -16.38
N LEU A 279 22.57 3.96 -17.15
CA LEU A 279 22.72 3.95 -18.60
C LEU A 279 21.92 5.09 -19.25
N ILE A 280 20.63 5.23 -18.93
CA ILE A 280 19.77 6.29 -19.49
C ILE A 280 20.32 7.69 -19.14
N SER A 281 20.78 7.89 -17.91
CA SER A 281 21.38 9.16 -17.50
C SER A 281 22.70 9.45 -18.22
N GLN A 282 23.50 8.41 -18.51
CA GLN A 282 24.74 8.53 -19.26
C GLN A 282 24.45 8.88 -20.73
N VAL A 283 23.53 8.15 -21.36
CA VAL A 283 23.05 8.42 -22.73
C VAL A 283 22.55 9.86 -22.86
N ARG A 284 21.76 10.33 -21.88
CA ARG A 284 21.27 11.71 -21.86
C ARG A 284 22.42 12.72 -21.81
N LEU A 285 23.43 12.49 -20.96
CA LEU A 285 24.61 13.35 -20.88
C LEU A 285 25.43 13.33 -22.18
N GLU A 286 25.64 12.15 -22.76
CA GLU A 286 26.36 11.99 -24.03
C GLU A 286 25.63 12.70 -25.17
N TYR A 287 24.30 12.63 -25.24
CA TYR A 287 23.49 13.39 -26.20
C TYR A 287 23.66 14.89 -26.04
N LEU A 288 23.51 15.41 -24.81
CA LEU A 288 23.67 16.84 -24.52
C LEU A 288 25.08 17.35 -24.85
N ARG A 289 26.07 16.46 -24.91
CA ARG A 289 27.47 16.77 -25.23
C ARG A 289 27.90 16.32 -26.63
N ARG A 290 27.01 15.73 -27.44
CA ARG A 290 27.36 15.14 -28.76
C ARG A 290 28.00 16.16 -29.72
N GLN A 291 27.71 17.42 -29.46
CA GLN A 291 28.11 18.59 -30.24
C GLN A 291 29.30 19.35 -29.62
N GLY A 292 29.78 18.91 -28.45
CA GLY A 292 30.84 19.56 -27.66
C GLY A 292 32.21 19.55 -28.32
N HIS A 293 32.52 18.55 -29.15
CA HIS A 293 33.76 18.46 -29.93
C HIS A 293 33.51 17.83 -31.29
N THR A 294 33.50 18.65 -32.34
CA THR A 294 33.22 18.25 -33.73
C THR A 294 34.28 18.80 -34.67
N ALA A 295 34.39 18.24 -35.87
CA ALA A 295 35.18 18.79 -36.97
C ALA A 295 34.37 18.85 -38.26
N ASN A 296 34.47 19.94 -39.01
CA ASN A 296 33.89 20.11 -40.33
C ASN A 296 34.99 19.91 -41.38
N GLY A 297 34.77 19.04 -42.35
CA GLY A 297 35.72 18.72 -43.41
C GLY A 297 35.15 18.87 -44.80
N LYS A 298 36.02 19.15 -45.78
CA LYS A 298 35.69 19.07 -47.23
C LYS A 298 36.66 18.12 -47.92
N SER A 299 36.17 17.23 -48.77
CA SER A 299 37.01 16.25 -49.47
C SER A 299 36.48 15.85 -50.85
N ASP A 300 37.30 15.15 -51.62
CA ASP A 300 36.88 14.37 -52.80
C ASP A 300 36.90 12.85 -52.54
N GLN A 301 37.04 12.42 -51.28
CA GLN A 301 37.10 11.01 -50.88
C GLN A 301 35.70 10.41 -50.77
N ALA A 302 35.36 9.53 -51.71
CA ALA A 302 34.02 8.92 -51.82
C ALA A 302 33.69 7.93 -50.68
N LEU A 303 34.70 7.41 -49.98
CA LEU A 303 34.51 6.49 -48.85
C LEU A 303 34.09 7.18 -47.55
N ILE A 304 34.18 8.52 -47.46
CA ILE A 304 33.65 9.26 -46.31
C ILE A 304 32.13 9.28 -46.42
N ARG A 305 31.48 8.45 -45.61
CA ARG A 305 30.04 8.28 -45.47
C ARG A 305 29.63 8.45 -44.02
N ALA A 306 28.34 8.69 -43.75
CA ALA A 306 27.88 8.69 -42.37
C ALA A 306 28.05 7.31 -41.74
N GLY A 307 28.65 7.25 -40.55
CA GLY A 307 29.06 6.01 -39.90
C GLY A 307 30.42 5.48 -40.37
N ALA A 308 31.17 6.21 -41.22
CA ALA A 308 32.54 5.81 -41.57
C ALA A 308 33.54 6.27 -40.50
N LYS A 309 34.35 5.33 -39.99
CA LYS A 309 35.47 5.62 -39.07
C LYS A 309 36.78 5.62 -39.85
N PHE A 310 37.61 6.66 -39.70
CA PHE A 310 38.84 6.81 -40.50
C PHE A 310 39.98 7.48 -39.73
N ASP A 311 41.22 7.19 -40.11
CA ASP A 311 42.41 7.89 -39.64
C ASP A 311 42.67 9.13 -40.51
N LEU A 312 42.72 10.31 -39.89
CA LEU A 312 43.23 11.52 -40.54
C LEU A 312 44.76 11.54 -40.42
N CYS A 313 45.46 11.81 -41.52
CA CYS A 313 46.92 11.97 -41.51
C CYS A 313 47.37 13.21 -42.28
N ASP A 314 48.65 13.56 -42.15
CA ASP A 314 49.31 14.69 -42.82
C ASP A 314 48.75 16.09 -42.45
N HIS A 315 47.97 16.19 -41.37
CA HIS A 315 47.59 17.49 -40.80
C HIS A 315 48.76 18.11 -40.04
N LEU A 316 48.95 19.43 -40.15
CA LEU A 316 50.08 20.13 -39.50
C LEU A 316 49.98 20.13 -37.98
N ASP A 317 48.76 20.15 -37.45
CA ASP A 317 48.48 19.93 -36.03
C ASP A 317 48.37 18.42 -35.74
N ALA A 318 49.24 17.93 -34.86
CA ALA A 318 49.32 16.54 -34.46
C ALA A 318 48.05 16.05 -33.74
N GLU A 319 47.30 16.91 -33.04
CA GLU A 319 46.07 16.51 -32.36
C GLU A 319 44.96 16.11 -33.34
N MET A 320 44.99 16.63 -34.56
CA MET A 320 44.02 16.29 -35.60
C MET A 320 44.32 14.95 -36.26
N ASN A 321 45.59 14.49 -36.24
CA ASN A 321 46.03 13.22 -36.80
C ASN A 321 45.63 12.04 -35.90
N ARG A 322 44.33 11.77 -35.86
CA ARG A 322 43.70 10.76 -35.01
C ARG A 322 42.54 10.08 -35.75
N VAL A 323 41.90 9.13 -35.07
CA VAL A 323 40.68 8.49 -35.56
C VAL A 323 39.50 9.44 -35.39
N TRP A 324 38.70 9.57 -36.45
CA TRP A 324 37.45 10.32 -36.51
C TRP A 324 36.31 9.44 -37.02
N VAL A 325 35.07 9.78 -36.66
CA VAL A 325 33.84 9.16 -37.17
C VAL A 325 33.02 10.24 -37.86
N ALA A 326 32.72 10.05 -39.15
CA ALA A 326 31.81 10.95 -39.88
C ALA A 326 30.36 10.70 -39.44
N VAL A 327 29.70 11.74 -38.91
CA VAL A 327 28.32 11.67 -38.40
C VAL A 327 27.30 12.31 -39.32
N ARG A 328 27.75 13.18 -40.24
CA ARG A 328 26.92 13.78 -41.28
C ARG A 328 27.76 14.03 -42.53
N VAL A 329 27.24 13.75 -43.71
CA VAL A 329 27.93 13.97 -44.98
C VAL A 329 26.95 14.54 -46.02
N LEU A 330 27.37 15.60 -46.71
CA LEU A 330 26.70 16.14 -47.88
C LEU A 330 27.55 15.80 -49.11
N HIS A 331 27.03 14.96 -49.98
CA HIS A 331 27.64 14.56 -51.24
C HIS A 331 27.12 15.40 -52.40
N GLN A 332 28.01 15.82 -53.30
CA GLN A 332 27.64 16.48 -54.54
C GLN A 332 28.42 15.89 -55.72
N GLY A 333 27.69 15.46 -56.75
CA GLY A 333 28.26 14.97 -58.01
C GLY A 333 27.66 15.69 -59.20
N LYS A 334 28.49 16.13 -60.15
CA LYS A 334 28.05 16.74 -61.42
C LYS A 334 28.74 16.06 -62.60
N GLN A 335 27.95 15.63 -63.58
CA GLN A 335 28.40 14.95 -64.80
C GLN A 335 27.77 15.62 -66.04
N PRO A 336 28.18 16.85 -66.39
CA PRO A 336 27.60 17.58 -67.52
C PRO A 336 27.87 16.92 -68.88
N GLN A 337 28.94 16.12 -68.99
CA GLN A 337 29.33 15.42 -70.23
C GLN A 337 28.42 14.23 -70.58
N ALA A 338 27.52 13.83 -69.67
CA ALA A 338 26.69 12.66 -69.86
C ALA A 338 25.63 12.81 -70.98
N LEU A 339 25.30 14.04 -71.38
CA LEU A 339 24.29 14.34 -72.39
C LEU A 339 24.82 14.38 -73.84
N GLU A 340 26.06 13.94 -74.07
CA GLU A 340 26.70 13.85 -75.39
C GLU A 340 26.57 15.17 -76.19
N GLU A 341 25.70 15.20 -77.22
CA GLU A 341 25.47 16.35 -78.10
C GLU A 341 24.78 17.54 -77.42
N GLU A 342 24.08 17.30 -76.30
CA GLU A 342 23.42 18.33 -75.46
C GLU A 342 24.25 18.68 -74.21
N ALA A 343 25.51 18.24 -74.13
CA ALA A 343 26.39 18.48 -72.98
C ALA A 343 26.74 19.97 -72.79
N GLY A 344 26.70 20.42 -71.54
CA GLY A 344 27.24 21.72 -71.13
C GLY A 344 28.77 21.69 -71.01
N SER A 345 29.42 22.86 -71.01
CA SER A 345 30.87 22.97 -70.75
C SER A 345 31.19 22.65 -69.28
N GLY A 346 31.97 21.60 -69.01
CA GLY A 346 32.44 21.27 -67.66
C GLY A 346 33.07 19.87 -67.56
N ALA A 347 33.87 19.63 -66.53
CA ALA A 347 34.40 18.30 -66.19
C ALA A 347 33.46 17.57 -65.22
N THR A 348 33.51 16.24 -65.16
CA THR A 348 32.83 15.47 -64.11
C THR A 348 33.52 15.73 -62.77
N THR A 349 32.76 16.13 -61.75
CA THR A 349 33.29 16.48 -60.42
C THR A 349 32.52 15.79 -59.31
N TYR A 350 33.23 15.34 -58.28
CA TYR A 350 32.67 14.84 -57.04
C TYR A 350 33.34 15.55 -55.86
N SER A 351 32.53 15.95 -54.88
CA SER A 351 33.00 16.50 -53.60
C SER A 351 32.02 16.16 -52.49
N ASN A 352 32.50 16.12 -51.25
CA ASN A 352 31.66 16.08 -50.07
C ASN A 352 32.09 17.11 -49.02
N GLU A 353 31.11 17.47 -48.20
CA GLU A 353 31.31 18.20 -46.94
C GLU A 353 30.79 17.34 -45.81
N PHE A 354 31.50 17.23 -44.70
CA PHE A 354 31.11 16.33 -43.62
C PHE A 354 31.39 16.91 -42.24
N VAL A 355 30.65 16.39 -41.26
CA VAL A 355 30.85 16.63 -39.83
C VAL A 355 31.36 15.33 -39.22
N ALA A 356 32.43 15.41 -38.44
CA ALA A 356 33.01 14.28 -37.75
C ALA A 356 33.15 14.54 -36.24
N ILE A 357 33.15 13.45 -35.46
CA ILE A 357 33.47 13.45 -34.03
C ILE A 357 34.73 12.61 -33.77
N PRO A 358 35.43 12.81 -32.65
CA PRO A 358 36.55 11.95 -32.28
C PRO A 358 36.13 10.48 -32.18
N GLY A 359 37.00 9.57 -32.64
CA GLY A 359 36.69 8.14 -32.72
C GLY A 359 36.48 7.40 -31.40
N ASP A 360 36.78 8.04 -30.26
CA ASP A 360 36.54 7.58 -28.89
C ASP A 360 35.22 8.09 -28.29
N LYS A 361 34.47 8.93 -29.01
CA LYS A 361 33.17 9.46 -28.57
C LYS A 361 32.04 8.72 -29.27
N ASN A 362 30.95 8.50 -28.55
CA ASN A 362 29.72 7.94 -29.09
C ASN A 362 28.85 9.07 -29.66
N TRP A 363 28.22 8.81 -30.80
CA TRP A 363 27.20 9.70 -31.34
C TRP A 363 25.83 9.24 -30.84
N GLN A 364 25.11 10.12 -30.17
CA GLN A 364 23.78 9.81 -29.65
C GLN A 364 22.68 10.32 -30.59
N SER A 365 21.70 9.44 -30.85
CA SER A 365 20.47 9.77 -31.56
C SER A 365 19.72 10.90 -30.87
N GLU A 366 18.96 11.67 -31.64
CA GLU A 366 18.16 12.77 -31.08
C GLU A 366 16.93 12.23 -30.34
N PRO A 367 16.79 12.48 -29.01
CA PRO A 367 15.63 12.08 -28.25
C PRO A 367 14.37 12.70 -28.86
N GLN A 368 13.43 11.85 -29.24
CA GLN A 368 12.11 12.28 -29.70
C GLN A 368 11.19 12.52 -28.51
N ASN A 369 10.34 13.53 -28.60
CA ASN A 369 9.29 13.74 -27.62
C ASN A 369 8.34 12.53 -27.64
N LYS A 370 8.12 11.94 -26.48
CA LYS A 370 7.14 10.86 -26.35
C LYS A 370 5.73 11.42 -26.62
N PRO A 371 4.90 10.73 -27.40
CA PRO A 371 3.52 11.17 -27.60
C PRO A 371 2.80 11.19 -26.25
N LEU A 372 2.06 12.27 -26.01
CA LEU A 372 1.28 12.45 -24.79
C LEU A 372 -0.17 12.05 -25.03
N VAL A 373 -0.79 11.46 -24.02
CA VAL A 373 -2.23 11.23 -24.01
C VAL A 373 -2.94 12.51 -23.58
N ASP A 374 -3.80 13.04 -24.45
CA ASP A 374 -4.48 14.34 -24.26
C ASP A 374 -5.42 14.38 -23.04
N GLY A 375 -5.95 13.23 -22.62
CA GLY A 375 -6.89 13.13 -21.50
C GLY A 375 -7.26 11.69 -21.15
N PRO A 376 -8.15 11.50 -20.15
CA PRO A 376 -8.57 10.17 -19.73
C PRO A 376 -9.25 9.39 -20.86
N MET A 377 -9.11 8.06 -20.83
CA MET A 377 -9.72 7.15 -21.78
C MET A 377 -10.60 6.12 -21.08
N ILE A 378 -11.54 5.55 -21.84
CA ILE A 378 -12.27 4.37 -21.41
C ILE A 378 -11.45 3.12 -21.71
N ALA A 379 -11.45 2.18 -20.77
CA ALA A 379 -10.98 0.81 -20.98
C ALA A 379 -11.93 -0.19 -20.33
N THR A 380 -11.88 -1.43 -20.78
CA THR A 380 -12.62 -2.54 -20.17
C THR A 380 -11.66 -3.36 -19.31
N VAL A 381 -12.09 -3.75 -18.12
CA VAL A 381 -11.32 -4.65 -17.25
C VAL A 381 -11.37 -6.06 -17.83
N VAL A 382 -10.23 -6.73 -17.92
CA VAL A 382 -10.08 -8.06 -18.54
C VAL A 382 -9.26 -8.99 -17.63
N GLY A 383 -9.41 -10.30 -17.86
CA GLY A 383 -8.71 -11.35 -17.15
C GLY A 383 -8.98 -12.71 -17.77
N PRO A 384 -8.57 -13.80 -17.12
CA PRO A 384 -8.72 -15.16 -17.64
C PRO A 384 -10.18 -15.55 -17.86
N GLU A 385 -10.41 -16.46 -18.81
CA GLU A 385 -11.74 -17.00 -19.08
C GLU A 385 -12.31 -17.73 -17.84
N GLY A 386 -13.58 -17.47 -17.52
CA GLY A 386 -14.28 -18.08 -16.38
C GLY A 386 -14.09 -17.36 -15.05
N GLU A 387 -13.16 -16.40 -14.97
CA GLU A 387 -12.97 -15.57 -13.78
C GLU A 387 -13.90 -14.35 -13.79
N GLU A 388 -14.29 -13.91 -12.59
CA GLU A 388 -15.10 -12.69 -12.40
C GLU A 388 -14.22 -11.51 -11.93
N ILE A 389 -13.18 -11.81 -11.14
CA ILE A 389 -12.29 -10.82 -10.53
C ILE A 389 -10.84 -11.27 -10.78
N PHE A 390 -10.04 -10.40 -11.40
CA PHE A 390 -8.63 -10.68 -11.65
C PHE A 390 -7.76 -9.50 -11.22
N CYS A 391 -7.14 -9.63 -10.04
CA CYS A 391 -6.26 -8.62 -9.46
C CYS A 391 -5.01 -9.21 -8.82
N ASP A 392 -4.00 -8.37 -8.59
CA ASP A 392 -2.80 -8.75 -7.85
C ASP A 392 -2.79 -8.25 -6.39
N GLU A 393 -1.69 -8.51 -5.68
CA GLU A 393 -1.43 -8.12 -4.28
C GLU A 393 -1.61 -6.62 -3.97
N HIS A 394 -1.63 -5.77 -4.99
CA HIS A 394 -1.81 -4.32 -4.86
C HIS A 394 -3.20 -3.85 -5.30
N GLY A 395 -4.14 -4.77 -5.58
CA GLY A 395 -5.46 -4.45 -6.11
C GLY A 395 -5.44 -3.86 -7.52
N ARG A 396 -4.37 -4.14 -8.29
CA ARG A 396 -4.27 -3.72 -9.70
C ARG A 396 -5.07 -4.67 -10.58
N VAL A 397 -5.58 -4.18 -11.70
CA VAL A 397 -6.32 -4.98 -12.68
C VAL A 397 -5.69 -4.85 -14.07
N LYS A 398 -6.05 -5.74 -15.00
CA LYS A 398 -5.66 -5.64 -16.40
C LYS A 398 -6.79 -5.07 -17.25
N LEU A 399 -6.41 -4.42 -18.34
CA LEU A 399 -7.28 -3.60 -19.16
C LEU A 399 -7.15 -3.96 -20.64
N HIS A 400 -8.25 -3.77 -21.35
CA HIS A 400 -8.29 -3.74 -22.80
C HIS A 400 -8.77 -2.36 -23.24
N PHE A 401 -7.94 -1.69 -24.04
CA PHE A 401 -8.26 -0.37 -24.59
C PHE A 401 -9.00 -0.50 -25.93
N PRO A 402 -10.00 0.35 -26.22
CA PRO A 402 -10.76 0.27 -27.48
C PRO A 402 -9.94 0.44 -28.76
N TRP A 403 -8.77 1.07 -28.67
CA TRP A 403 -7.85 1.26 -29.80
C TRP A 403 -6.85 0.10 -29.96
N ASP A 404 -6.79 -0.82 -29.00
CA ASP A 404 -5.93 -1.99 -29.10
C ASP A 404 -6.58 -3.04 -30.02
N ARG A 405 -5.93 -3.28 -31.16
CA ARG A 405 -6.40 -4.21 -32.20
C ARG A 405 -5.67 -5.54 -32.18
N TYR A 406 -4.72 -5.71 -31.27
CA TYR A 406 -3.75 -6.80 -31.31
C TYR A 406 -3.85 -7.75 -30.11
N SER A 407 -4.42 -7.31 -28.99
CA SER A 407 -4.80 -8.22 -27.90
C SER A 407 -6.16 -8.86 -28.17
N ASN A 408 -6.42 -9.98 -27.50
CA ASN A 408 -7.70 -10.69 -27.59
C ASN A 408 -8.74 -10.20 -26.57
N GLY A 409 -8.43 -9.16 -25.77
CA GLY A 409 -9.27 -8.76 -24.64
C GLY A 409 -9.22 -9.74 -23.46
N ASP A 410 -8.07 -10.40 -23.27
CA ASP A 410 -7.79 -11.40 -22.23
C ASP A 410 -6.77 -10.87 -21.20
N GLU A 411 -6.29 -11.74 -20.30
CA GLU A 411 -5.27 -11.42 -19.30
C GLU A 411 -3.91 -10.99 -19.88
N ASN A 412 -3.69 -11.07 -21.19
CA ASN A 412 -2.47 -10.63 -21.85
C ASN A 412 -2.63 -9.28 -22.54
N SER A 413 -3.74 -8.58 -22.34
CA SER A 413 -4.03 -7.31 -23.02
C SER A 413 -3.21 -6.11 -22.53
N SER A 414 -2.88 -6.06 -21.22
CA SER A 414 -2.09 -4.97 -20.65
C SER A 414 -1.21 -5.40 -19.47
N CYS A 415 -0.38 -4.47 -19.02
CA CYS A 415 0.26 -4.56 -17.72
C CYS A 415 -0.76 -4.41 -16.58
N TRP A 416 -0.28 -4.60 -15.35
CA TRP A 416 -1.06 -4.36 -14.14
C TRP A 416 -1.26 -2.85 -13.89
N VAL A 417 -2.51 -2.40 -13.92
CA VAL A 417 -2.88 -0.99 -13.77
C VAL A 417 -3.46 -0.73 -12.38
N ARG A 418 -2.91 0.28 -11.68
CA ARG A 418 -3.38 0.68 -10.35
C ARG A 418 -4.76 1.32 -10.40
N VAL A 419 -5.57 1.06 -9.39
CA VAL A 419 -6.93 1.59 -9.23
C VAL A 419 -6.96 2.61 -8.11
N ALA A 420 -7.30 3.86 -8.45
CA ALA A 420 -7.56 4.89 -7.46
C ALA A 420 -8.75 4.48 -6.58
N GLN A 421 -8.59 4.65 -5.27
CA GLN A 421 -9.63 4.37 -4.28
C GLN A 421 -10.18 5.69 -3.74
N GLY A 422 -11.44 5.68 -3.25
CA GLY A 422 -12.05 6.86 -2.62
C GLY A 422 -11.30 7.33 -1.36
N TRP A 423 -10.64 6.41 -0.65
CA TRP A 423 -9.77 6.67 0.49
C TRP A 423 -8.75 5.53 0.62
N ALA A 424 -7.45 5.84 0.72
CA ALA A 424 -6.41 4.83 0.91
C ALA A 424 -5.35 5.30 1.92
N GLY A 425 -5.15 4.54 2.99
CA GLY A 425 -4.13 4.73 4.01
C GLY A 425 -3.40 3.43 4.36
N SER A 426 -2.46 3.48 5.30
CA SER A 426 -1.67 2.31 5.72
C SER A 426 -2.56 1.30 6.45
N GLN A 427 -3.06 0.28 5.74
CA GLN A 427 -4.00 -0.75 6.23
C GLN A 427 -5.39 -0.23 6.65
N TYR A 428 -5.81 0.93 6.11
CA TYR A 428 -7.18 1.44 6.30
C TYR A 428 -7.65 2.18 5.03
N GLY A 429 -8.97 2.33 4.88
CA GLY A 429 -9.57 3.03 3.74
C GLY A 429 -10.63 2.19 3.04
N MET A 430 -10.91 2.53 1.78
CA MET A 430 -11.85 1.84 0.91
C MET A 430 -11.09 0.95 -0.09
N MET A 431 -11.59 -0.26 -0.30
CA MET A 431 -11.12 -1.13 -1.38
C MET A 431 -12.33 -1.68 -2.13
N ALA A 432 -12.50 -1.22 -3.36
CA ALA A 432 -13.42 -1.84 -4.31
C ALA A 432 -12.61 -2.23 -5.53
N ILE A 433 -12.54 -3.51 -5.88
CA ILE A 433 -11.78 -3.98 -7.05
C ILE A 433 -12.72 -3.96 -8.27
N PRO A 434 -12.32 -3.37 -9.41
CA PRO A 434 -13.08 -3.51 -10.66
C PRO A 434 -13.15 -4.98 -11.09
N ARG A 435 -14.33 -5.47 -11.48
CA ARG A 435 -14.52 -6.84 -11.99
C ARG A 435 -14.29 -6.90 -13.50
N ILE A 436 -14.03 -8.09 -14.03
CA ILE A 436 -13.92 -8.32 -15.47
C ILE A 436 -15.22 -7.88 -16.16
N GLY A 437 -15.07 -7.16 -17.28
CA GLY A 437 -16.18 -6.55 -18.01
C GLY A 437 -16.60 -5.15 -17.51
N HIS A 438 -16.09 -4.69 -16.36
CA HIS A 438 -16.36 -3.32 -15.92
C HIS A 438 -15.68 -2.28 -16.83
N GLU A 439 -16.39 -1.20 -17.11
CA GLU A 439 -15.86 -0.02 -17.79
C GLU A 439 -15.19 0.90 -16.77
N VAL A 440 -13.95 1.30 -17.05
CA VAL A 440 -13.13 2.16 -16.20
C VAL A 440 -12.59 3.37 -16.95
N ILE A 441 -12.36 4.45 -16.21
CA ILE A 441 -11.68 5.66 -16.71
C ILE A 441 -10.20 5.54 -16.35
N VAL A 442 -9.35 5.62 -17.37
CA VAL A 442 -7.89 5.49 -17.28
C VAL A 442 -7.23 6.82 -17.59
N GLU A 443 -6.46 7.33 -16.64
CA GLU A 443 -5.53 8.43 -16.82
C GLU A 443 -4.10 7.91 -17.05
N PHE A 444 -3.22 8.80 -17.49
CA PHE A 444 -1.84 8.49 -17.81
C PHE A 444 -0.93 9.47 -17.05
N LEU A 445 -0.07 8.96 -16.16
CA LEU A 445 0.77 9.81 -15.32
C LEU A 445 1.73 10.64 -16.18
N ASN A 446 1.73 11.96 -16.01
CA ASN A 446 2.45 12.92 -16.86
C ASN A 446 2.05 12.85 -18.36
N GLY A 447 0.87 12.30 -18.68
CA GLY A 447 0.43 12.03 -20.04
C GLY A 447 1.17 10.89 -20.72
N ASP A 448 2.02 10.13 -20.01
CA ASP A 448 2.83 9.07 -20.58
C ASP A 448 1.99 7.81 -20.87
N PRO A 449 1.84 7.38 -22.14
CA PRO A 449 1.07 6.18 -22.50
C PRO A 449 1.50 4.88 -21.78
N ASP A 450 2.75 4.82 -21.31
CA ASP A 450 3.29 3.65 -20.60
C ASP A 450 2.99 3.66 -19.09
N GLN A 451 2.31 4.70 -18.58
CA GLN A 451 2.00 4.87 -17.15
C GLN A 451 0.48 5.02 -16.90
N PRO A 452 -0.35 4.02 -17.28
CA PRO A 452 -1.78 4.07 -17.03
C PRO A 452 -2.11 3.96 -15.51
N ILE A 453 -3.18 4.62 -15.10
CA ILE A 453 -3.79 4.53 -13.77
C ILE A 453 -5.31 4.70 -13.90
N ILE A 454 -6.09 3.85 -13.24
CA ILE A 454 -7.55 3.95 -13.24
C ILE A 454 -7.97 4.99 -12.21
N THR A 455 -8.74 6.01 -12.61
CA THR A 455 -9.18 7.11 -11.73
C THR A 455 -10.69 7.13 -11.50
N GLY A 456 -11.46 6.36 -12.27
CA GLY A 456 -12.91 6.34 -12.13
C GLY A 456 -13.58 5.15 -12.80
N ARG A 457 -14.91 5.11 -12.69
CA ARG A 457 -15.79 4.08 -13.25
C ARG A 457 -17.08 4.71 -13.74
N THR A 458 -17.71 4.07 -14.71
CA THR A 458 -18.95 4.55 -15.32
C THR A 458 -19.93 3.41 -15.52
N TYR A 459 -21.22 3.70 -15.28
CA TYR A 459 -22.31 2.87 -15.78
C TYR A 459 -22.55 3.18 -17.25
N HIS A 460 -23.02 2.20 -18.01
CA HIS A 460 -23.37 2.32 -19.42
C HIS A 460 -24.60 1.47 -19.76
N ALA A 461 -24.95 1.32 -21.04
CA ALA A 461 -26.22 0.73 -21.46
C ALA A 461 -26.44 -0.73 -21.01
N THR A 462 -25.37 -1.50 -20.83
CA THR A 462 -25.42 -2.90 -20.38
C THR A 462 -25.05 -3.05 -18.90
N ASN A 463 -24.11 -2.26 -18.38
CA ASN A 463 -23.85 -2.15 -16.94
C ASN A 463 -24.66 -0.98 -16.37
N THR A 464 -25.90 -1.24 -15.95
CA THR A 464 -26.84 -0.22 -15.48
C THR A 464 -26.75 0.00 -13.96
N PRO A 465 -27.15 1.19 -13.46
CA PRO A 465 -27.22 1.43 -12.01
C PRO A 465 -28.13 0.44 -11.26
N PRO A 466 -27.92 0.23 -9.94
CA PRO A 466 -28.66 -0.77 -9.14
C PRO A 466 -30.19 -0.56 -9.06
N TYR A 467 -30.65 0.66 -9.28
CA TYR A 467 -32.07 1.03 -9.35
C TYR A 467 -32.33 1.80 -10.64
N SER A 468 -33.55 1.70 -11.18
CA SER A 468 -33.92 2.42 -12.40
C SER A 468 -33.84 3.93 -12.18
N LEU A 469 -33.18 4.62 -13.12
CA LEU A 469 -33.12 6.08 -13.19
C LEU A 469 -33.93 6.55 -14.42
N PRO A 470 -34.65 7.69 -14.32
CA PRO A 470 -34.59 8.70 -13.26
C PRO A 470 -35.55 8.47 -12.07
N ASP A 471 -36.30 7.37 -12.02
CA ASP A 471 -37.34 7.16 -11.01
C ASP A 471 -36.80 7.18 -9.57
N ASN A 472 -35.61 6.62 -9.34
CA ASN A 472 -34.96 6.55 -8.03
C ASN A 472 -33.83 7.60 -7.85
N LYS A 473 -33.99 8.80 -8.44
CA LYS A 473 -32.95 9.86 -8.42
C LYS A 473 -32.59 10.41 -7.04
N THR A 474 -33.41 10.16 -6.02
CA THR A 474 -33.21 10.58 -4.62
C THR A 474 -32.48 9.52 -3.78
N ARG A 475 -32.11 8.38 -4.38
CA ARG A 475 -31.39 7.30 -3.68
C ARG A 475 -29.88 7.40 -3.85
N THR A 476 -29.17 7.31 -2.73
CA THR A 476 -27.72 7.08 -2.68
C THR A 476 -27.45 5.63 -2.27
N VAL A 477 -26.65 4.89 -3.04
CA VAL A 477 -26.56 3.42 -2.94
C VAL A 477 -25.13 2.93 -2.96
N LEU A 478 -24.77 2.10 -1.97
CA LEU A 478 -23.61 1.23 -1.98
C LEU A 478 -24.11 -0.23 -2.00
N ARG A 479 -24.18 -0.83 -3.19
CA ARG A 479 -24.58 -2.24 -3.37
C ARG A 479 -23.40 -3.05 -3.88
N THR A 480 -23.14 -4.20 -3.26
CA THR A 480 -22.17 -5.21 -3.73
C THR A 480 -22.90 -6.35 -4.45
N GLU A 481 -22.16 -7.27 -5.05
CA GLU A 481 -22.74 -8.49 -5.63
C GLU A 481 -21.98 -9.70 -5.11
N SER A 482 -22.70 -10.78 -4.81
CA SER A 482 -22.11 -12.04 -4.35
C SER A 482 -21.24 -12.64 -5.46
N HIS A 483 -19.95 -12.80 -5.19
CA HIS A 483 -19.03 -13.49 -6.09
C HIS A 483 -19.38 -14.98 -6.18
N GLN A 484 -19.38 -15.55 -7.40
CA GLN A 484 -19.72 -16.97 -7.63
C GLN A 484 -21.08 -17.40 -7.02
N GLY A 485 -22.04 -16.49 -6.95
CA GLY A 485 -23.34 -16.74 -6.35
C GLY A 485 -24.39 -15.72 -6.79
N VAL A 486 -25.57 -15.80 -6.18
CA VAL A 486 -26.66 -14.85 -6.41
C VAL A 486 -26.97 -14.13 -5.11
N GLY A 487 -27.02 -12.80 -5.15
CA GLY A 487 -27.33 -11.98 -3.97
C GLY A 487 -26.51 -10.70 -3.91
N PHE A 488 -26.81 -9.87 -2.90
CA PHE A 488 -26.13 -8.59 -2.70
C PHE A 488 -26.14 -8.15 -1.24
N ASN A 489 -25.11 -7.40 -0.85
CA ASN A 489 -25.17 -6.58 0.36
C ASN A 489 -25.44 -5.13 -0.05
N GLU A 490 -26.17 -4.39 0.77
CA GLU A 490 -26.51 -3.00 0.47
C GLU A 490 -26.55 -2.12 1.71
N LEU A 491 -26.01 -0.92 1.55
CA LEU A 491 -26.33 0.26 2.33
C LEU A 491 -26.90 1.33 1.40
N SER A 492 -28.12 1.78 1.64
CA SER A 492 -28.71 2.87 0.85
C SER A 492 -29.48 3.87 1.69
N PHE A 493 -29.56 5.08 1.16
CA PHE A 493 -30.23 6.24 1.74
C PHE A 493 -31.27 6.74 0.73
N GLU A 494 -32.53 6.81 1.13
CA GLU A 494 -33.62 7.48 0.44
C GLU A 494 -33.78 8.87 1.05
N ASP A 495 -33.66 9.91 0.22
CA ASP A 495 -33.72 11.32 0.64
C ASP A 495 -35.03 12.02 0.19
N GLN A 496 -36.01 11.27 -0.33
CA GLN A 496 -37.33 11.81 -0.62
C GLN A 496 -38.02 12.26 0.68
N ALA A 497 -38.39 13.53 0.74
CA ALA A 497 -39.00 14.13 1.92
C ALA A 497 -40.27 13.38 2.37
N ASP A 498 -40.40 13.16 3.68
CA ASP A 498 -41.45 12.40 4.36
C ASP A 498 -41.46 10.88 4.04
N GLU A 499 -40.49 10.40 3.25
CA GLU A 499 -40.28 9.00 2.89
C GLU A 499 -38.82 8.57 3.12
N GLU A 500 -38.07 9.31 3.93
CA GLU A 500 -36.64 9.07 4.16
C GLU A 500 -36.39 7.70 4.80
N GLN A 501 -35.41 6.97 4.27
CA GLN A 501 -35.10 5.62 4.73
C GLN A 501 -33.60 5.34 4.67
N ILE A 502 -33.09 4.71 5.71
CA ILE A 502 -31.80 4.01 5.67
C ILE A 502 -32.12 2.51 5.53
N TYR A 503 -31.65 1.91 4.46
CA TYR A 503 -31.78 0.47 4.21
C TYR A 503 -30.43 -0.22 4.36
N VAL A 504 -30.40 -1.25 5.20
CA VAL A 504 -29.24 -2.10 5.43
C VAL A 504 -29.65 -3.53 5.14
N HIS A 505 -28.99 -4.14 4.15
CA HIS A 505 -29.20 -5.54 3.76
C HIS A 505 -27.91 -6.32 3.83
N ALA A 506 -27.91 -7.39 4.63
CA ALA A 506 -26.87 -8.39 4.64
C ALA A 506 -27.40 -9.68 3.98
N GLN A 507 -26.73 -10.16 2.94
CA GLN A 507 -27.14 -11.36 2.21
C GLN A 507 -27.06 -12.63 3.07
N LYS A 508 -26.18 -12.63 4.08
CA LYS A 508 -25.95 -13.76 4.98
C LYS A 508 -25.82 -13.28 6.42
N ASP A 509 -24.60 -13.12 6.92
CA ASP A 509 -24.34 -12.77 8.32
C ASP A 509 -24.14 -11.25 8.47
N MET A 510 -24.74 -10.65 9.51
CA MET A 510 -24.47 -9.28 9.93
C MET A 510 -23.84 -9.28 11.33
N GLN A 511 -22.59 -8.84 11.43
CA GLN A 511 -21.88 -8.73 12.70
C GLN A 511 -21.63 -7.26 13.06
N LYS A 512 -21.97 -6.87 14.29
CA LYS A 512 -21.73 -5.53 14.84
C LYS A 512 -20.90 -5.66 16.12
N LEU A 513 -19.68 -5.12 16.11
CA LEU A 513 -18.81 -5.05 17.28
C LEU A 513 -18.63 -3.58 17.69
N VAL A 514 -19.07 -3.24 18.89
CA VAL A 514 -18.93 -1.90 19.47
C VAL A 514 -18.02 -1.99 20.70
N GLN A 515 -16.88 -1.29 20.64
CA GLN A 515 -15.84 -1.38 21.67
C GLN A 515 -16.17 -0.62 22.97
N ASN A 516 -17.14 0.30 22.92
CA ASN A 516 -17.53 1.11 24.07
C ASN A 516 -19.05 1.13 24.29
N ASP A 517 -19.76 2.08 23.67
CA ASP A 517 -21.18 2.30 23.92
C ASP A 517 -21.98 2.18 22.62
N ASP A 518 -23.07 1.40 22.65
CA ASP A 518 -24.09 1.36 21.60
C ASP A 518 -25.38 2.04 22.12
N THR A 519 -25.85 3.08 21.43
CA THR A 519 -27.05 3.84 21.83
C THR A 519 -28.07 3.84 20.70
N ILE A 520 -29.28 3.37 21.01
CA ILE A 520 -30.40 3.34 20.09
C ILE A 520 -31.51 4.24 20.66
N HIS A 521 -31.91 5.28 19.91
CA HIS A 521 -33.02 6.15 20.26
C HIS A 521 -34.03 6.20 19.10
N VAL A 522 -35.13 5.47 19.25
CA VAL A 522 -36.23 5.43 18.29
C VAL A 522 -37.37 6.29 18.81
N LYS A 523 -37.79 7.30 18.03
CA LYS A 523 -38.81 8.28 18.44
C LYS A 523 -40.24 7.80 18.29
N ASN A 524 -40.47 6.85 17.38
CA ASN A 524 -41.77 6.23 17.16
C ASN A 524 -41.68 4.75 17.55
N ASP A 525 -41.72 3.83 16.59
CA ASP A 525 -41.82 2.40 16.86
C ASP A 525 -40.55 1.64 16.44
N LEU A 526 -40.15 0.64 17.24
CA LEU A 526 -39.13 -0.35 16.90
C LEU A 526 -39.79 -1.72 16.72
N HIS A 527 -39.73 -2.27 15.50
CA HIS A 527 -40.16 -3.62 15.19
C HIS A 527 -38.94 -4.52 14.99
N SER A 528 -38.90 -5.66 15.69
CA SER A 528 -37.85 -6.66 15.55
C SER A 528 -38.47 -8.04 15.39
N THR A 529 -38.10 -8.74 14.33
CA THR A 529 -38.56 -10.11 14.04
C THR A 529 -37.34 -11.01 13.90
N ILE A 530 -37.28 -12.05 14.74
CA ILE A 530 -36.25 -13.08 14.71
C ILE A 530 -37.00 -14.39 14.48
N GLU A 531 -36.70 -15.07 13.37
CA GLU A 531 -37.43 -16.29 12.98
C GLU A 531 -36.96 -17.54 13.73
N ASN A 532 -35.71 -17.53 14.21
CA ASN A 532 -35.13 -18.61 15.00
C ASN A 532 -34.82 -18.10 16.42
N ASP A 533 -33.56 -18.14 16.84
CA ASP A 533 -33.18 -17.90 18.24
C ASP A 533 -32.59 -16.50 18.49
N VAL A 534 -32.80 -15.99 19.71
CA VAL A 534 -32.12 -14.80 20.24
C VAL A 534 -31.37 -15.15 21.51
N TYR A 535 -30.10 -14.77 21.58
CA TYR A 535 -29.24 -14.97 22.75
C TYR A 535 -28.68 -13.63 23.23
N GLU A 536 -28.90 -13.31 24.50
CA GLU A 536 -28.43 -12.07 25.11
C GLU A 536 -27.62 -12.35 26.39
N ARG A 537 -26.44 -11.72 26.49
CA ARG A 537 -25.63 -11.75 27.72
C ARG A 537 -25.22 -10.33 28.10
N VAL A 538 -25.74 -9.86 29.22
CA VAL A 538 -25.35 -8.58 29.83
C VAL A 538 -24.31 -8.83 30.91
N GLY A 539 -23.09 -8.32 30.72
CA GLY A 539 -21.96 -8.60 31.62
C GLY A 539 -22.08 -7.99 33.03
N ARG A 540 -22.98 -7.01 33.23
CA ARG A 540 -23.25 -6.37 34.51
C ARG A 540 -24.76 -6.21 34.75
N ASN A 541 -25.30 -5.01 34.55
CA ASN A 541 -26.68 -4.68 34.88
C ASN A 541 -27.51 -4.55 33.59
N SER A 542 -28.67 -5.21 33.57
CA SER A 542 -29.73 -4.92 32.60
C SER A 542 -30.85 -4.17 33.32
N HIS A 543 -31.24 -3.02 32.78
CA HIS A 543 -32.33 -2.20 33.29
C HIS A 543 -33.35 -1.97 32.17
N SER A 544 -34.61 -2.29 32.43
CA SER A 544 -35.72 -2.01 31.53
C SER A 544 -36.79 -1.21 32.28
N THR A 545 -37.18 -0.07 31.72
CA THR A 545 -38.26 0.77 32.23
C THR A 545 -39.29 0.91 31.12
N ILE A 546 -40.53 0.55 31.40
CA ILE A 546 -41.65 0.60 30.46
C ILE A 546 -42.73 1.45 31.11
N ASP A 547 -42.95 2.66 30.59
CA ASP A 547 -43.95 3.59 31.13
C ASP A 547 -45.40 3.16 30.84
N GLY A 548 -45.57 2.36 29.78
CA GLY A 548 -46.85 1.80 29.36
C GLY A 548 -47.06 0.36 29.85
N GLU A 549 -47.36 -0.53 28.92
CA GLU A 549 -47.63 -1.94 29.19
C GLU A 549 -46.51 -2.82 28.63
N GLN A 550 -46.11 -3.86 29.39
CA GLN A 550 -45.29 -4.96 28.89
C GLN A 550 -46.16 -6.22 28.78
N ARG A 551 -46.24 -6.79 27.58
CA ARG A 551 -46.84 -8.12 27.35
C ARG A 551 -45.77 -9.10 26.90
N SER A 552 -45.76 -10.29 27.50
CA SER A 552 -44.95 -11.41 27.04
C SER A 552 -45.84 -12.62 26.85
N THR A 553 -45.66 -13.34 25.74
CA THR A 553 -46.34 -14.59 25.47
C THR A 553 -45.30 -15.62 25.10
N VAL A 554 -45.16 -16.65 25.94
CA VAL A 554 -44.25 -17.78 25.71
C VAL A 554 -45.12 -19.01 25.49
N THR A 555 -45.08 -19.56 24.28
CA THR A 555 -45.85 -20.77 23.92
C THR A 555 -45.22 -22.05 24.44
N GLY A 556 -43.89 -22.04 24.62
CA GLY A 556 -43.10 -23.10 25.23
C GLY A 556 -42.87 -22.88 26.73
N ASN A 557 -41.67 -23.25 27.20
CA ASN A 557 -41.29 -23.12 28.61
C ASN A 557 -40.61 -21.78 28.89
N GLN A 558 -40.90 -21.18 30.05
CA GLN A 558 -40.14 -20.05 30.59
C GLN A 558 -39.43 -20.48 31.88
N SER A 559 -38.09 -20.32 31.92
CA SER A 559 -37.27 -20.61 33.10
C SER A 559 -36.61 -19.33 33.61
N LEU A 560 -36.67 -19.07 34.92
CA LEU A 560 -35.98 -17.95 35.57
C LEU A 560 -35.10 -18.51 36.70
N ILE A 561 -33.79 -18.25 36.62
CA ILE A 561 -32.80 -18.69 37.61
C ILE A 561 -32.13 -17.45 38.20
N VAL A 562 -32.12 -17.33 39.53
CA VAL A 562 -31.51 -16.20 40.25
C VAL A 562 -30.68 -16.75 41.41
N ASP A 563 -29.35 -16.66 41.30
CA ASP A 563 -28.43 -17.14 42.35
C ASP A 563 -28.43 -16.24 43.59
N GLY A 564 -28.72 -14.95 43.40
CA GLY A 564 -28.87 -13.98 44.47
C GLY A 564 -30.31 -13.93 45.01
N SER A 565 -30.83 -12.72 45.21
CA SER A 565 -32.21 -12.51 45.63
C SER A 565 -33.10 -12.13 44.45
N LEU A 566 -34.23 -12.83 44.29
CA LEU A 566 -35.34 -12.37 43.47
C LEU A 566 -36.29 -11.53 44.33
N GLN A 567 -36.54 -10.29 43.92
CA GLN A 567 -37.53 -9.41 44.55
C GLN A 567 -38.61 -9.06 43.51
N LEU A 568 -39.86 -9.37 43.83
CA LEU A 568 -41.01 -9.02 43.01
C LEU A 568 -41.92 -8.10 43.83
N MET A 569 -42.16 -6.89 43.32
CA MET A 569 -43.08 -5.93 43.91
C MET A 569 -44.21 -5.66 42.93
N SER A 570 -45.45 -5.92 43.35
CA SER A 570 -46.67 -5.53 42.61
C SER A 570 -47.47 -4.54 43.43
N GLY A 571 -47.88 -3.43 42.83
CA GLY A 571 -48.62 -2.36 43.50
C GLY A 571 -50.14 -2.61 43.61
N SER A 572 -50.69 -3.58 42.88
CA SER A 572 -52.13 -3.85 42.87
C SER A 572 -52.43 -5.34 43.02
N VAL A 573 -52.22 -6.13 41.96
CA VAL A 573 -52.51 -7.56 41.97
C VAL A 573 -51.32 -8.31 41.37
N TRP A 574 -50.97 -9.42 41.99
CA TRP A 574 -50.11 -10.45 41.41
C TRP A 574 -50.96 -11.72 41.29
N VAL A 575 -51.17 -12.21 40.05
CA VAL A 575 -51.92 -13.44 39.79
C VAL A 575 -50.95 -14.50 39.31
N ASN A 576 -50.94 -15.65 39.98
CA ASN A 576 -50.28 -16.87 39.49
C ASN A 576 -51.37 -17.93 39.32
N ASP A 577 -51.78 -18.15 38.08
CA ASP A 577 -52.80 -19.15 37.70
C ASP A 577 -52.10 -20.26 36.90
N SER A 578 -52.26 -21.50 37.35
CA SER A 578 -51.61 -22.68 36.75
C SER A 578 -52.64 -23.80 36.58
N GLY A 579 -52.65 -24.43 35.40
CA GLY A 579 -53.59 -25.49 35.06
C GLY A 579 -53.34 -26.83 35.76
N SER A 580 -52.15 -27.03 36.36
CA SER A 580 -51.75 -28.30 36.99
C SER A 580 -51.22 -28.13 38.41
N GLU A 581 -50.11 -27.41 38.58
CA GLU A 581 -49.41 -27.27 39.86
C GLU A 581 -48.74 -25.89 40.01
N ILE A 582 -48.78 -25.35 41.23
CA ILE A 582 -47.87 -24.30 41.71
C ILE A 582 -47.10 -24.90 42.89
N HIS A 583 -45.80 -25.17 42.72
CA HIS A 583 -44.95 -25.78 43.74
C HIS A 583 -43.95 -24.75 44.29
N ILE A 584 -44.05 -24.46 45.61
CA ILE A 584 -43.11 -23.57 46.32
C ILE A 584 -42.31 -24.41 47.32
N LYS A 585 -41.00 -24.54 47.09
CA LYS A 585 -40.07 -25.31 47.95
C LYS A 585 -38.98 -24.40 48.51
N SER A 586 -38.71 -24.49 49.81
CA SER A 586 -37.58 -23.83 50.49
C SER A 586 -36.81 -24.85 51.33
N GLY A 587 -35.47 -24.76 51.34
CA GLY A 587 -34.61 -25.67 52.09
C GLY A 587 -34.70 -25.50 53.61
N ASN A 588 -35.02 -24.29 54.10
CA ASN A 588 -35.05 -23.97 55.53
C ASN A 588 -36.44 -23.51 56.00
N LYS A 589 -36.98 -22.45 55.39
CA LYS A 589 -38.21 -21.80 55.87
C LYS A 589 -38.99 -21.20 54.70
N VAL A 590 -40.30 -21.41 54.70
CA VAL A 590 -41.25 -20.58 53.96
C VAL A 590 -42.04 -19.77 54.98
N VAL A 591 -42.11 -18.45 54.80
CA VAL A 591 -42.99 -17.56 55.57
C VAL A 591 -43.95 -16.91 54.60
N LEU A 592 -45.23 -17.12 54.81
CA LEU A 592 -46.29 -16.38 54.14
C LEU A 592 -46.88 -15.43 55.18
N GLU A 593 -46.84 -14.14 54.90
CA GLU A 593 -47.36 -13.09 55.75
C GLU A 593 -48.26 -12.20 54.89
N ALA A 594 -49.45 -11.88 55.39
CA ALA A 594 -50.36 -10.94 54.75
C ALA A 594 -50.87 -9.96 55.80
N GLY A 595 -51.10 -8.71 55.40
CA GLY A 595 -51.48 -7.65 56.35
C GLY A 595 -52.86 -7.83 56.98
N SER A 596 -53.80 -8.49 56.29
CA SER A 596 -55.18 -8.65 56.76
C SER A 596 -55.65 -10.10 56.79
N GLU A 597 -55.32 -10.92 55.78
CA GLU A 597 -55.84 -12.28 55.68
C GLU A 597 -54.91 -13.17 54.85
N ILE A 598 -54.64 -14.39 55.34
CA ILE A 598 -54.11 -15.47 54.52
C ILE A 598 -55.21 -16.52 54.39
N THR A 599 -55.59 -16.88 53.16
CA THR A 599 -56.58 -17.92 52.91
C THR A 599 -56.07 -18.94 51.89
N VAL A 600 -56.10 -20.21 52.25
CA VAL A 600 -55.85 -21.36 51.36
C VAL A 600 -57.18 -22.08 51.17
N LYS A 601 -57.69 -22.16 49.93
CA LYS A 601 -58.95 -22.86 49.61
C LYS A 601 -58.70 -24.02 48.67
N ALA A 602 -59.41 -25.13 48.87
CA ALA A 602 -59.42 -26.27 47.97
C ALA A 602 -60.78 -26.97 47.97
N ALA A 603 -61.42 -27.12 46.81
CA ALA A 603 -62.63 -27.92 46.58
C ALA A 603 -63.74 -27.83 47.67
N GLY A 604 -64.00 -26.61 48.17
CA GLY A 604 -65.03 -26.36 49.19
C GLY A 604 -64.54 -26.37 50.65
N SER A 605 -63.25 -26.68 50.90
CA SER A 605 -62.59 -26.53 52.19
C SER A 605 -61.67 -25.31 52.20
N PHE A 606 -61.43 -24.71 53.37
CA PHE A 606 -60.47 -23.61 53.50
C PHE A 606 -59.77 -23.58 54.87
N LEU A 607 -58.54 -23.06 54.83
CA LEU A 607 -57.81 -22.51 55.97
C LEU A 607 -57.78 -21.00 55.78
N LYS A 608 -58.29 -20.24 56.75
CA LYS A 608 -58.20 -18.78 56.76
C LYS A 608 -57.59 -18.30 58.07
N VAL A 609 -56.62 -17.40 57.98
CA VAL A 609 -56.00 -16.73 59.13
C VAL A 609 -56.26 -15.23 58.97
N ASP A 610 -56.93 -14.64 59.96
CA ASP A 610 -57.25 -13.20 60.00
C ASP A 610 -57.12 -12.68 61.46
N PRO A 611 -57.35 -11.38 61.73
CA PRO A 611 -57.27 -10.84 63.09
C PRO A 611 -58.24 -11.48 64.10
N ALA A 612 -59.27 -12.21 63.63
CA ALA A 612 -60.21 -12.92 64.50
C ALA A 612 -59.73 -14.34 64.85
N GLY A 613 -58.74 -14.90 64.13
CA GLY A 613 -58.08 -16.15 64.46
C GLY A 613 -57.83 -17.08 63.27
N VAL A 614 -57.63 -18.37 63.58
CA VAL A 614 -57.48 -19.44 62.57
C VAL A 614 -58.81 -20.15 62.39
N HIS A 615 -59.35 -20.10 61.17
CA HIS A 615 -60.61 -20.74 60.78
C HIS A 615 -60.32 -21.92 59.85
N LEU A 616 -60.81 -23.11 60.21
CA LEU A 616 -60.68 -24.34 59.42
C LEU A 616 -62.08 -24.89 59.11
N VAL A 617 -62.41 -25.04 57.82
CA VAL A 617 -63.71 -25.56 57.36
C VAL A 617 -63.50 -26.61 56.27
N GLY A 618 -64.12 -27.78 56.39
CA GLY A 618 -64.09 -28.86 55.42
C GLY A 618 -64.96 -30.06 55.83
N GLY A 619 -65.21 -31.00 54.92
CA GLY A 619 -66.06 -32.18 55.16
C GLY A 619 -65.55 -33.13 56.27
N GLY A 620 -64.26 -33.03 56.62
CA GLY A 620 -63.64 -33.64 57.80
C GLY A 620 -62.34 -32.90 58.15
N VAL A 621 -62.15 -32.56 59.42
CA VAL A 621 -60.96 -31.85 59.92
C VAL A 621 -60.16 -32.82 60.79
N ASN A 622 -59.16 -33.47 60.18
CA ASN A 622 -58.30 -34.44 60.88
C ASN A 622 -57.07 -33.74 61.47
N LEU A 623 -57.09 -33.50 62.77
CA LEU A 623 -55.95 -32.96 63.51
C LEU A 623 -55.14 -34.12 64.09
N ASN A 624 -53.87 -34.25 63.68
CA ASN A 624 -52.93 -35.29 64.13
C ASN A 624 -53.31 -36.75 63.81
N SER A 625 -54.19 -37.02 62.82
CA SER A 625 -54.53 -38.39 62.38
C SER A 625 -54.60 -38.52 60.85
N GLY A 626 -53.66 -39.27 60.26
CA GLY A 626 -53.80 -39.91 58.94
C GLY A 626 -53.89 -39.01 57.70
N GLY A 627 -52.78 -38.91 56.97
CA GLY A 627 -52.68 -38.35 55.61
C GLY A 627 -51.20 -38.24 55.19
N SER A 628 -50.86 -38.62 53.96
CA SER A 628 -49.53 -38.39 53.39
C SER A 628 -49.54 -37.09 52.57
N PRO A 629 -48.51 -36.22 52.68
CA PRO A 629 -48.42 -35.03 51.84
C PRO A 629 -48.29 -35.43 50.35
N GLY A 630 -48.86 -34.61 49.46
CA GLY A 630 -48.52 -34.69 48.04
C GLY A 630 -47.05 -34.33 47.81
N SER A 631 -46.41 -34.94 46.82
CA SER A 631 -45.06 -34.58 46.39
C SER A 631 -45.16 -33.66 45.18
N GLY A 632 -44.60 -32.46 45.27
CA GLY A 632 -44.57 -31.55 44.12
C GLY A 632 -43.48 -31.90 43.12
N SER A 633 -43.64 -31.48 41.87
CA SER A 633 -42.65 -31.74 40.81
C SER A 633 -41.29 -31.09 41.13
N GLY A 634 -40.18 -31.81 40.89
CA GLY A 634 -38.83 -31.24 40.97
C GLY A 634 -38.56 -30.21 39.86
N PHE A 635 -37.45 -29.46 39.95
CA PHE A 635 -37.03 -28.59 38.85
C PHE A 635 -36.66 -29.43 37.63
N SER A 636 -37.31 -29.18 36.50
CA SER A 636 -37.02 -29.80 35.20
C SER A 636 -36.83 -28.74 34.10
N GLY A 637 -36.52 -27.50 34.48
CA GLY A 637 -36.30 -26.40 33.54
C GLY A 637 -34.95 -26.51 32.82
N LEU A 638 -34.85 -25.89 31.65
CA LEU A 638 -33.60 -25.80 30.89
C LEU A 638 -32.75 -24.67 31.46
N LEU A 639 -31.43 -24.86 31.48
CA LEU A 639 -30.47 -23.80 31.77
C LEU A 639 -30.39 -22.86 30.56
N ALA A 640 -30.05 -21.59 30.80
CA ALA A 640 -29.83 -20.63 29.72
C ALA A 640 -28.62 -21.05 28.87
N GLU A 641 -28.85 -21.15 27.57
CA GLU A 641 -27.79 -21.33 26.58
C GLU A 641 -26.96 -20.04 26.49
N GLN A 642 -25.64 -20.18 26.42
CA GLN A 642 -24.74 -19.03 26.26
C GLN A 642 -24.80 -18.55 24.82
N PRO A 643 -24.74 -17.22 24.56
CA PRO A 643 -24.57 -16.73 23.20
C PRO A 643 -23.29 -17.32 22.61
N MET A 644 -23.36 -17.71 21.34
CA MET A 644 -22.16 -18.08 20.60
C MET A 644 -21.16 -16.93 20.68
N ALA A 645 -19.92 -17.24 21.02
CA ALA A 645 -18.85 -16.28 20.89
C ALA A 645 -18.80 -15.80 19.44
N LEU A 646 -18.65 -14.49 19.23
CA LEU A 646 -18.37 -13.97 17.89
C LEU A 646 -17.14 -14.72 17.39
N VAL A 647 -17.33 -15.51 16.33
CA VAL A 647 -16.22 -16.20 15.67
C VAL A 647 -15.28 -15.09 15.19
N PRO A 648 -14.01 -15.07 15.63
CA PRO A 648 -13.03 -14.16 15.04
C PRO A 648 -12.98 -14.49 13.56
N ASN A 649 -13.30 -13.52 12.70
CA ASN A 649 -13.12 -13.67 11.27
C ASN A 649 -11.61 -13.86 11.04
N THR A 650 -11.17 -15.09 10.78
CA THR A 650 -9.90 -15.35 10.14
C THR A 650 -10.01 -14.78 8.72
N LEU A 651 -9.36 -13.64 8.47
CA LEU A 651 -9.02 -13.22 7.12
C LEU A 651 -8.11 -14.32 6.55
N SER A 652 -8.63 -15.09 5.60
CA SER A 652 -7.85 -16.07 4.85
C SER A 652 -6.80 -15.36 3.99
N LEU A 653 -5.53 -15.50 4.34
CA LEU A 653 -4.44 -15.38 3.39
C LEU A 653 -4.36 -16.70 2.61
N TYR A 654 -4.37 -16.58 1.28
CA TYR A 654 -4.13 -17.67 0.33
C TYR A 654 -2.68 -18.15 0.42
N GLU A 655 -2.45 -19.46 0.31
CA GLU A 655 -1.24 -20.01 -0.33
C GLU A 655 -1.57 -21.26 -1.17
N GLU A 656 -0.96 -21.33 -2.37
CA GLU A 656 -0.90 -22.47 -3.29
C GLU A 656 -0.01 -23.62 -2.74
N PRO A 657 -0.21 -24.92 -3.07
CA PRO A 657 0.47 -25.45 -4.28
C PRO A 657 -0.10 -26.70 -5.01
N SER A 658 0.11 -26.68 -6.34
CA SER A 658 0.59 -27.72 -7.30
C SER A 658 0.07 -29.18 -7.36
N ASN A 659 -0.54 -29.50 -8.53
CA ASN A 659 -0.44 -30.68 -9.42
C ASN A 659 -0.30 -32.13 -8.86
N ALA A 660 -1.27 -33.01 -9.16
CA ALA A 660 -1.29 -33.88 -10.37
C ALA A 660 -2.36 -35.00 -10.33
N GLU A 661 -2.89 -35.32 -11.53
CA GLU A 661 -3.59 -36.55 -11.99
C GLU A 661 -5.14 -36.65 -11.90
N ALA A 662 -5.76 -36.27 -13.05
CA ALA A 662 -6.70 -37.03 -13.90
C ALA A 662 -7.86 -37.83 -13.23
N SER A 663 -9.12 -37.85 -13.70
CA SER A 663 -9.61 -37.95 -15.08
C SER A 663 -11.16 -38.05 -15.09
N LEU A 664 -11.80 -37.70 -16.23
CA LEU A 664 -13.02 -38.30 -16.86
C LEU A 664 -14.34 -38.23 -16.05
N GLU A 665 -15.49 -37.70 -16.46
CA GLU A 665 -16.30 -37.60 -17.70
C GLU A 665 -17.42 -36.57 -17.34
N SER A 666 -18.04 -35.73 -18.16
CA SER A 666 -18.54 -35.90 -19.51
C SER A 666 -18.95 -34.52 -20.05
N ALA A 667 -18.52 -34.23 -21.26
CA ALA A 667 -19.16 -33.26 -22.12
C ALA A 667 -20.44 -33.88 -22.69
N THR A 668 -21.56 -33.15 -22.66
CA THR A 668 -22.58 -33.10 -23.73
C THR A 668 -23.45 -31.88 -23.43
N GLU A 669 -23.21 -30.78 -24.13
CA GLU A 669 -23.97 -30.34 -25.31
C GLU A 669 -25.12 -29.39 -24.95
N ASN A 670 -24.92 -28.15 -25.40
CA ASN A 670 -25.96 -27.17 -25.69
C ASN A 670 -27.10 -27.79 -26.52
N VAL A 671 -28.34 -27.31 -26.34
CA VAL A 671 -29.14 -26.67 -27.40
C VAL A 671 -30.51 -26.26 -26.85
N ILE A 672 -30.84 -25.00 -27.14
CA ILE A 672 -32.11 -24.29 -26.98
C ILE A 672 -33.25 -25.00 -27.74
N THR A 673 -34.49 -25.00 -27.22
CA THR A 673 -35.72 -24.66 -27.99
C THR A 673 -36.98 -24.61 -27.14
N ASP A 674 -37.86 -23.69 -27.53
CA ASP A 674 -39.16 -23.30 -26.98
C ASP A 674 -40.18 -24.44 -26.79
N LEU A 675 -41.10 -24.26 -25.83
CA LEU A 675 -42.58 -24.29 -25.96
C LEU A 675 -43.28 -24.61 -24.61
N GLU A 676 -44.13 -23.70 -24.15
CA GLU A 676 -45.25 -23.99 -23.22
C GLU A 676 -46.40 -24.74 -23.94
N PRO A 677 -47.52 -25.17 -23.29
CA PRO A 677 -47.82 -25.41 -21.85
C PRO A 677 -48.49 -26.79 -21.60
N SER A 678 -48.73 -27.18 -20.34
CA SER A 678 -50.05 -27.64 -19.83
C SER A 678 -50.01 -28.50 -18.55
N ASN A 679 -51.01 -28.25 -17.70
CA ASN A 679 -51.70 -29.16 -16.77
C ASN A 679 -50.98 -29.69 -15.50
N SER A 680 -51.38 -29.09 -14.37
CA SER A 680 -51.67 -29.75 -13.07
C SER A 680 -52.56 -31.01 -13.26
N PRO A 681 -52.81 -31.94 -12.27
CA PRO A 681 -52.82 -31.68 -10.82
C PRO A 681 -52.52 -32.89 -9.84
N VAL A 682 -51.85 -32.63 -8.69
CA VAL A 682 -52.04 -33.20 -7.30
C VAL A 682 -52.18 -34.75 -7.04
N PRO A 683 -52.39 -35.26 -5.79
CA PRO A 683 -51.69 -35.16 -4.48
C PRO A 683 -51.53 -36.55 -3.77
N PHE A 684 -51.40 -36.55 -2.42
CA PHE A 684 -51.48 -37.62 -1.40
C PHE A 684 -50.14 -38.28 -1.02
N SER A 685 -49.56 -38.18 0.19
CA SER A 685 -49.99 -38.13 1.62
C SER A 685 -50.09 -39.49 2.32
N ASN A 686 -49.83 -39.43 3.64
CA ASN A 686 -50.07 -40.40 4.72
C ASN A 686 -49.00 -41.49 4.90
N GLN A 687 -48.45 -41.79 6.08
CA GLN A 687 -48.76 -41.65 7.53
C GLN A 687 -48.65 -43.06 8.14
N GLY A 688 -48.08 -43.11 9.35
CA GLY A 688 -48.34 -44.16 10.36
C GLY A 688 -47.44 -45.40 10.25
N GLY A 689 -46.85 -45.94 11.31
CA GLY A 689 -46.96 -45.68 12.75
C GLY A 689 -46.83 -46.99 13.54
N SER A 690 -46.17 -46.94 14.71
CA SER A 690 -46.29 -47.87 15.87
C SER A 690 -45.78 -49.33 15.67
N THR A 691 -45.23 -50.10 16.63
CA THR A 691 -45.42 -50.22 18.09
C THR A 691 -44.31 -51.11 18.71
N THR A 692 -43.87 -50.82 19.97
CA THR A 692 -43.48 -51.72 21.11
C THR A 692 -42.49 -52.89 20.94
N SER A 693 -41.65 -53.34 21.88
CA SER A 693 -41.25 -52.98 23.27
C SER A 693 -40.18 -53.99 23.75
N ASN A 694 -39.36 -53.59 24.73
CA ASN A 694 -38.72 -54.38 25.81
C ASN A 694 -37.26 -54.92 25.72
N THR A 695 -36.46 -54.29 26.60
CA THR A 695 -35.53 -54.83 27.65
C THR A 695 -34.06 -55.14 27.38
N MET A 696 -33.23 -54.32 28.06
CA MET A 696 -32.10 -54.60 28.95
C MET A 696 -30.70 -54.97 28.41
N SER A 697 -29.78 -54.05 28.74
CA SER A 697 -28.54 -54.24 29.52
C SER A 697 -27.20 -53.96 28.83
N THR A 698 -26.29 -53.43 29.67
CA THR A 698 -24.83 -53.28 29.58
C THR A 698 -24.24 -52.22 28.65
N ASP A 699 -23.86 -51.11 29.30
CA ASP A 699 -22.51 -50.54 29.43
C ASP A 699 -21.54 -50.40 28.24
N GLU A 700 -20.86 -49.24 28.29
CA GLU A 700 -19.61 -48.82 27.62
C GLU A 700 -19.54 -48.75 26.08
N GLY A 701 -19.23 -47.56 25.56
CA GLY A 701 -18.71 -47.45 24.19
C GLY A 701 -18.78 -46.08 23.52
N ALA A 702 -17.69 -45.31 23.67
CA ALA A 702 -17.04 -44.52 22.62
C ALA A 702 -17.82 -43.37 21.93
N ALA A 703 -17.50 -42.15 22.38
CA ALA A 703 -17.49 -40.97 21.53
C ALA A 703 -16.34 -41.09 20.50
N SER A 704 -16.69 -41.03 19.22
CA SER A 704 -15.74 -40.90 18.11
C SER A 704 -15.49 -39.42 17.83
N THR A 705 -14.44 -38.88 18.44
CA THR A 705 -13.74 -37.67 17.98
C THR A 705 -12.49 -38.12 17.23
N SER A 706 -12.45 -37.89 15.94
CA SER A 706 -11.22 -37.73 15.13
C SER A 706 -11.17 -36.24 14.77
N SER A 707 -10.24 -35.44 15.31
CA SER A 707 -8.87 -35.24 14.79
C SER A 707 -8.93 -34.94 13.29
N SER A 708 -8.56 -33.75 12.81
CA SER A 708 -7.24 -33.12 12.79
C SER A 708 -7.42 -31.86 11.88
N GLN A 709 -6.60 -30.82 11.79
CA GLN A 709 -5.16 -30.67 11.96
C GLN A 709 -4.79 -29.18 11.81
N ASP A 710 -3.70 -28.80 12.47
CA ASP A 710 -2.63 -27.85 12.08
C ASP A 710 -2.96 -26.59 11.26
N GLY A 711 -2.63 -25.45 11.88
CA GLY A 711 -2.08 -24.28 11.20
C GLY A 711 -0.56 -24.25 11.32
N SER A 712 0.07 -23.48 10.44
CA SER A 712 1.42 -22.95 10.58
C SER A 712 1.39 -21.46 10.26
N GLU A 713 1.94 -20.66 11.17
CA GLU A 713 2.04 -19.20 11.18
C GLU A 713 3.28 -18.71 10.43
N ASP A 714 3.17 -17.52 9.81
CA ASP A 714 4.23 -16.76 9.14
C ASP A 714 4.98 -15.81 10.09
N ASN A 715 6.27 -15.60 9.78
CA ASN A 715 7.25 -14.79 10.52
C ASN A 715 7.12 -13.27 10.25
N GLU A 716 6.91 -12.47 11.30
CA GLU A 716 7.14 -11.01 11.35
C GLU A 716 8.46 -10.70 12.10
N GLU A 717 9.41 -9.98 11.50
CA GLU A 717 10.62 -9.52 12.21
C GLU A 717 10.37 -8.20 12.97
N LEU A 718 10.36 -8.26 14.31
CA LEU A 718 10.38 -7.10 15.22
C LEU A 718 11.81 -6.51 15.29
N THR A 719 11.96 -5.18 15.30
CA THR A 719 13.28 -4.54 15.48
C THR A 719 13.79 -4.72 16.93
N GLU A 720 15.11 -4.86 17.14
CA GLU A 720 15.67 -5.18 18.48
C GLU A 720 15.33 -4.15 19.57
N GLU A 721 15.06 -2.90 19.19
CA GLU A 721 14.69 -1.80 20.09
C GLU A 721 13.23 -1.87 20.57
N SER A 722 12.33 -2.61 19.87
CA SER A 722 10.91 -2.72 20.23
C SER A 722 10.53 -4.04 20.93
N GLN A 723 11.46 -5.00 21.01
CA GLN A 723 11.21 -6.33 21.60
C GLN A 723 11.29 -6.30 23.14
N ARG A 724 10.27 -6.87 23.78
CA ARG A 724 10.12 -6.85 25.24
C ARG A 724 10.74 -8.09 25.91
N LEU A 725 10.70 -9.24 25.26
CA LEU A 725 11.38 -10.46 25.69
C LEU A 725 12.83 -10.47 25.21
N LYS A 726 13.77 -10.91 26.05
CA LYS A 726 15.20 -10.96 25.68
C LYS A 726 15.81 -12.35 25.76
N SER A 727 15.17 -13.32 26.42
CA SER A 727 15.62 -14.71 26.39
C SER A 727 15.55 -15.22 24.96
N SER A 728 16.63 -15.78 24.43
CA SER A 728 16.62 -16.38 23.10
C SER A 728 15.63 -17.54 22.96
N LEU A 729 15.20 -18.17 24.07
CA LEU A 729 14.18 -19.23 24.06
C LEU A 729 12.75 -18.70 23.85
N LEU A 730 12.45 -17.46 24.26
CA LEU A 730 11.11 -16.88 24.16
C LEU A 730 11.04 -15.75 23.11
N LYS A 731 12.12 -14.98 22.95
CA LYS A 731 12.31 -13.92 21.93
C LYS A 731 12.15 -14.42 20.49
N GLN A 732 12.44 -15.70 20.24
CA GLN A 732 12.25 -16.32 18.92
C GLN A 732 10.77 -16.40 18.51
N SER A 733 9.84 -16.32 19.47
CA SER A 733 8.41 -16.21 19.16
C SER A 733 7.94 -14.76 19.25
N VAL A 734 7.60 -14.23 18.08
CA VAL A 734 6.91 -12.94 17.90
C VAL A 734 5.59 -12.94 18.68
N THR A 735 4.88 -14.06 18.70
CA THR A 735 3.60 -14.23 19.39
C THR A 735 3.76 -14.16 20.91
N LEU A 736 4.83 -14.73 21.47
CA LEU A 736 5.17 -14.57 22.89
C LEU A 736 5.59 -13.14 23.22
N ASP A 737 6.31 -12.44 22.33
CA ASP A 737 6.67 -11.02 22.52
C ASP A 737 5.41 -10.11 22.48
N LYS A 738 4.48 -10.39 21.56
CA LYS A 738 3.14 -9.77 21.55
C LYS A 738 2.37 -10.06 22.84
N LEU A 739 2.42 -11.29 23.37
CA LEU A 739 1.82 -11.61 24.68
C LEU A 739 2.50 -10.80 25.81
N ALA A 740 3.81 -10.63 25.77
CA ALA A 740 4.56 -9.79 26.69
C ALA A 740 4.14 -8.30 26.59
N ASN A 741 3.72 -7.84 25.41
CA ASN A 741 3.15 -6.51 25.16
C ASN A 741 1.65 -6.36 25.48
N ARG A 742 0.96 -7.43 25.91
CA ARG A 742 -0.52 -7.52 26.04
C ARG A 742 -1.28 -7.38 24.71
N GLU A 743 -0.61 -7.69 23.61
CA GLU A 743 -1.17 -7.65 22.26
C GLU A 743 -1.66 -9.04 21.81
N SER A 744 -1.31 -10.10 22.56
CA SER A 744 -1.77 -11.47 22.35
C SER A 744 -2.41 -12.08 23.62
N GLY A 745 -3.13 -13.18 23.44
CA GLY A 745 -3.85 -13.91 24.50
C GLY A 745 -2.96 -14.89 25.27
N SER A 746 -3.41 -15.29 26.48
CA SER A 746 -2.66 -16.19 27.37
C SER A 746 -2.72 -17.67 26.95
N TYR A 747 -1.67 -18.44 27.25
CA TYR A 747 -1.66 -19.90 27.09
C TYR A 747 -2.20 -20.61 28.33
N LYS A 748 -2.99 -21.67 28.14
CA LYS A 748 -3.62 -22.44 29.21
C LYS A 748 -3.83 -23.89 28.77
N LYS A 749 -4.30 -24.74 29.68
CA LYS A 749 -4.57 -26.15 29.39
C LYS A 749 -5.43 -26.33 28.14
N GLY A 750 -4.93 -27.13 27.19
CA GLY A 750 -5.51 -27.36 25.87
C GLY A 750 -4.94 -26.51 24.74
N ALA A 751 -4.08 -25.52 25.03
CA ALA A 751 -3.31 -24.83 24.01
C ALA A 751 -2.26 -25.78 23.42
N LYS A 752 -2.02 -25.69 22.11
CA LYS A 752 -1.00 -26.47 21.41
C LYS A 752 -0.27 -25.59 20.41
N GLY A 753 1.00 -25.86 20.16
CA GLY A 753 1.81 -25.12 19.19
C GLY A 753 3.25 -24.91 19.66
N GLU A 754 4.03 -24.26 18.80
CA GLU A 754 5.45 -24.04 18.99
C GLU A 754 5.74 -23.13 20.20
N GLU A 755 4.89 -22.15 20.47
CA GLU A 755 4.98 -21.29 21.66
C GLU A 755 4.79 -22.05 22.97
N VAL A 756 3.90 -23.04 22.97
CA VAL A 756 3.72 -23.93 24.11
C VAL A 756 4.97 -24.76 24.32
N GLU A 757 5.60 -25.22 23.23
CA GLU A 757 6.87 -25.93 23.29
C GLU A 757 7.97 -25.02 23.86
N TYR A 758 8.08 -23.76 23.41
CA TYR A 758 9.04 -22.79 23.94
C TYR A 758 8.82 -22.51 25.44
N ILE A 759 7.57 -22.38 25.89
CA ILE A 759 7.22 -22.27 27.31
C ILE A 759 7.65 -23.53 28.08
N GLN A 760 7.43 -24.72 27.54
CA GLN A 760 7.84 -25.97 28.17
C GLN A 760 9.36 -26.12 28.23
N GLN A 761 10.07 -25.75 27.16
CA GLN A 761 11.53 -25.72 27.10
C GLN A 761 12.11 -24.74 28.14
N ALA A 762 11.48 -23.57 28.30
CA ALA A 762 11.82 -22.60 29.34
C ALA A 762 11.67 -23.20 30.75
N LEU A 763 10.55 -23.85 31.05
CA LEU A 763 10.31 -24.50 32.33
C LEU A 763 11.33 -25.63 32.62
N ILE A 764 11.63 -26.47 31.63
CA ILE A 764 12.64 -27.54 31.77
C ILE A 764 14.02 -26.93 32.04
N LYS A 765 14.38 -25.85 31.34
CA LYS A 765 15.65 -25.15 31.52
C LYS A 765 15.81 -24.60 32.94
N LEU A 766 14.70 -24.17 33.55
CA LEU A 766 14.61 -23.71 34.94
C LEU A 766 14.50 -24.86 35.96
N GLY A 767 14.54 -26.11 35.51
CA GLY A 767 14.57 -27.30 36.37
C GLY A 767 13.20 -27.87 36.75
N PHE A 768 12.12 -27.46 36.09
CA PHE A 768 10.78 -28.02 36.30
C PHE A 768 10.60 -29.32 35.49
N ASP A 769 10.05 -30.35 36.14
CA ASP A 769 9.91 -31.69 35.53
C ASP A 769 8.54 -31.84 34.83
N LEU A 770 8.56 -31.87 33.50
CA LEU A 770 7.38 -32.13 32.67
C LEU A 770 7.12 -33.63 32.42
N GLY A 771 7.87 -34.51 33.08
CA GLY A 771 7.75 -35.97 32.95
C GLY A 771 8.34 -36.49 31.65
N THR A 772 7.94 -37.71 31.26
CA THR A 772 8.49 -38.40 30.07
C THR A 772 8.11 -37.75 28.74
N ALA A 773 7.12 -36.86 28.74
CA ALA A 773 6.66 -36.16 27.54
C ALA A 773 7.62 -35.02 27.11
N GLY A 774 8.29 -34.37 28.07
CA GLY A 774 9.21 -33.27 27.77
C GLY A 774 8.49 -32.00 27.28
N ALA A 775 9.13 -31.25 26.38
CA ALA A 775 8.50 -30.15 25.64
C ALA A 775 7.95 -30.72 24.34
N ASP A 776 6.64 -30.95 24.31
CA ASP A 776 5.92 -31.64 23.24
C ASP A 776 4.93 -30.72 22.50
N GLY A 777 4.91 -29.44 22.87
CA GLY A 777 4.01 -28.44 22.29
C GLY A 777 2.55 -28.60 22.70
N ASP A 778 2.22 -29.49 23.65
CA ASP A 778 0.86 -29.68 24.18
C ASP A 778 0.76 -29.17 25.62
N PHE A 779 -0.08 -28.16 25.85
CA PHE A 779 -0.31 -27.59 27.16
C PHE A 779 -1.26 -28.50 27.94
N GLY A 780 -0.74 -29.65 28.38
CA GLY A 780 -1.47 -30.66 29.13
C GLY A 780 -1.56 -30.35 30.63
N SER A 781 -2.11 -31.31 31.39
CA SER A 781 -2.25 -31.19 32.85
C SER A 781 -0.91 -31.14 33.59
N MET A 782 0.16 -31.71 33.02
CA MET A 782 1.49 -31.65 33.62
C MET A 782 2.12 -30.27 33.41
N THR A 783 2.03 -29.71 32.20
CA THR A 783 2.45 -28.33 31.87
C THR A 783 1.72 -27.33 32.76
N GLU A 784 0.40 -27.43 32.88
CA GLU A 784 -0.40 -26.56 33.78
C GLU A 784 0.07 -26.65 35.24
N LYS A 785 0.40 -27.86 35.72
CA LYS A 785 0.89 -28.08 37.08
C LYS A 785 2.27 -27.45 37.30
N GLN A 786 3.19 -27.57 36.34
CA GLN A 786 4.51 -26.96 36.45
C GLN A 786 4.47 -25.44 36.31
N VAL A 787 3.57 -24.90 35.48
CA VAL A 787 3.30 -23.46 35.42
C VAL A 787 2.79 -22.95 36.77
N LYS A 788 1.86 -23.65 37.44
CA LYS A 788 1.42 -23.29 38.81
C LYS A 788 2.57 -23.33 39.81
N LEU A 789 3.45 -24.33 39.71
CA LEU A 789 4.61 -24.42 40.60
C LEU A 789 5.58 -23.26 40.38
N PHE A 790 5.87 -22.92 39.12
CA PHE A 790 6.68 -21.74 38.77
C PHE A 790 6.04 -20.44 39.27
N GLN A 791 4.75 -20.21 38.96
CA GLN A 791 4.02 -19.02 39.42
C GLN A 791 4.02 -18.90 40.95
N GLY A 792 4.00 -20.01 41.67
CA GLY A 792 4.01 -20.05 43.14
C GLY A 792 5.41 -19.98 43.78
N SER A 793 6.47 -20.29 43.03
CA SER A 793 7.85 -20.32 43.53
C SER A 793 8.74 -19.18 43.02
N TYR A 794 8.30 -18.45 42.01
CA TYR A 794 9.07 -17.39 41.38
C TYR A 794 9.02 -16.10 42.20
N GLU A 795 10.19 -15.58 42.58
CA GLU A 795 10.35 -14.28 43.24
C GLU A 795 11.01 -13.29 42.26
N PRO A 796 10.32 -12.18 41.88
CA PRO A 796 10.89 -11.17 40.98
C PRO A 796 12.11 -10.46 41.57
N SER A 797 13.11 -10.15 40.76
CA SER A 797 14.29 -9.38 41.20
C SER A 797 14.08 -7.85 41.21
N TYR A 798 12.91 -7.39 40.73
CA TYR A 798 12.47 -5.98 40.59
C TYR A 798 13.37 -5.07 39.71
N SER A 799 14.43 -5.59 39.09
CA SER A 799 15.43 -4.80 38.35
C SER A 799 15.12 -4.63 36.85
N THR A 800 13.96 -5.11 36.41
CA THR A 800 13.68 -5.45 35.01
C THR A 800 12.43 -4.79 34.43
N HIS A 801 11.33 -4.67 35.19
CA HIS A 801 10.12 -3.98 34.72
C HIS A 801 9.27 -3.39 35.87
N LEU A 802 9.09 -2.06 35.89
CA LEU A 802 8.41 -1.27 36.93
C LEU A 802 6.91 -1.57 37.17
N ALA A 803 6.31 -2.49 36.42
CA ALA A 803 4.87 -2.79 36.45
C ALA A 803 4.54 -4.27 36.70
N TYR A 804 5.42 -5.02 37.38
CA TYR A 804 5.41 -6.47 37.33
C TYR A 804 4.99 -7.19 38.62
N GLU A 805 4.00 -8.08 38.49
CA GLU A 805 3.70 -9.23 39.36
C GLU A 805 3.24 -10.39 38.46
N VAL A 806 3.70 -11.64 38.71
CA VAL A 806 3.31 -12.85 37.92
C VAL A 806 1.78 -13.08 37.93
N GLY A 807 1.08 -12.54 38.92
CA GLY A 807 -0.37 -12.69 39.10
C GLY A 807 -0.74 -13.86 40.03
N ALA A 808 -1.98 -14.32 39.93
CA ALA A 808 -2.47 -15.44 40.73
C ALA A 808 -1.89 -16.78 40.24
N VAL A 809 -1.69 -17.74 41.16
CA VAL A 809 -1.22 -19.10 40.83
C VAL A 809 -2.37 -19.91 40.23
N ASP A 810 -2.60 -19.74 38.94
CA ASP A 810 -3.76 -20.27 38.21
C ASP A 810 -3.40 -21.25 37.08
N GLY A 811 -2.11 -21.39 36.75
CA GLY A 811 -1.61 -22.28 35.71
C GLY A 811 -1.77 -21.75 34.29
N ILE A 812 -2.12 -20.47 34.15
CA ILE A 812 -2.28 -19.79 32.87
C ILE A 812 -1.03 -18.94 32.61
N VAL A 813 -0.39 -19.15 31.46
CA VAL A 813 0.73 -18.32 31.02
C VAL A 813 0.19 -17.07 30.35
N GLY A 814 -0.10 -16.05 31.15
CA GLY A 814 -0.38 -14.70 30.68
C GLY A 814 0.88 -13.82 30.61
N GLN A 815 0.70 -12.54 30.31
CA GLN A 815 1.79 -11.55 30.24
C GLN A 815 2.70 -11.57 31.49
N GLY A 816 2.12 -11.71 32.68
CA GLY A 816 2.86 -11.86 33.92
C GLY A 816 3.82 -13.05 33.81
N THR A 817 3.26 -14.25 33.80
CA THR A 817 4.03 -15.49 33.76
C THR A 817 5.06 -15.58 32.63
N ILE A 818 4.80 -15.04 31.42
CA ILE A 818 5.77 -15.09 30.31
C ILE A 818 6.99 -14.20 30.55
N LEU A 819 6.79 -12.99 31.08
CA LEU A 819 7.90 -12.09 31.44
C LEU A 819 8.73 -12.64 32.61
N GLY A 820 8.09 -13.33 33.56
CA GLY A 820 8.78 -14.00 34.65
C GLY A 820 9.65 -15.16 34.18
N LEU A 821 9.16 -15.94 33.21
CA LEU A 821 9.95 -17.00 32.57
C LEU A 821 11.15 -16.40 31.81
N ASP A 822 10.96 -15.29 31.11
CA ASP A 822 12.03 -14.58 30.40
C ASP A 822 13.12 -14.08 31.35
N GLU A 823 12.73 -13.40 32.43
CA GLU A 823 13.67 -12.90 33.46
C GLU A 823 14.42 -14.05 34.16
N ALA A 824 13.73 -15.16 34.46
CA ALA A 824 14.37 -16.32 35.09
C ALA A 824 15.44 -16.98 34.20
N LEU A 825 15.32 -16.81 32.88
CA LEU A 825 16.19 -17.43 31.88
C LEU A 825 17.40 -16.57 31.48
N VAL A 826 17.41 -15.28 31.81
CA VAL A 826 18.47 -14.33 31.41
C VAL A 826 19.23 -13.83 32.63
N ASP A 827 20.50 -14.25 32.77
CA ASP A 827 21.39 -13.72 33.81
C ASP A 827 21.72 -12.24 33.53
N GLY A 828 21.38 -11.35 34.46
CA GLY A 828 21.80 -9.94 34.43
C GLY A 828 20.88 -8.98 33.65
N TRP A 829 19.58 -9.27 33.59
CA TRP A 829 18.57 -8.40 33.00
C TRP A 829 18.44 -7.09 33.81
N VAL A 830 18.73 -5.93 33.22
CA VAL A 830 18.65 -4.60 33.89
C VAL A 830 17.93 -3.62 32.96
N TYR A 831 16.88 -2.96 33.48
CA TYR A 831 16.21 -1.84 32.80
C TYR A 831 17.14 -0.62 32.78
N ASP A 832 17.30 0.02 31.62
CA ASP A 832 18.06 1.27 31.49
C ASP A 832 17.64 2.25 32.59
N GLU A 833 18.62 2.75 33.35
CA GLU A 833 18.39 3.71 34.43
C GLU A 833 17.46 4.82 33.94
N LEU A 834 16.40 5.13 34.72
CA LEU A 834 15.45 6.22 34.46
C LEU A 834 16.17 7.40 33.81
N SER A 835 15.94 7.59 32.51
CA SER A 835 16.65 8.62 31.77
C SER A 835 16.32 10.00 32.35
N ASP A 836 17.27 10.94 32.30
CA ASP A 836 17.01 12.34 32.67
C ASP A 836 15.78 12.89 31.93
N GLU A 837 15.53 12.37 30.72
CA GLU A 837 14.37 12.69 29.92
C GLU A 837 13.03 12.29 30.55
N THR A 838 12.98 11.14 31.23
CA THR A 838 11.79 10.70 31.97
C THR A 838 11.53 11.60 33.17
N GLU A 839 12.61 12.04 33.82
CA GLU A 839 12.51 12.95 34.95
C GLU A 839 12.03 14.34 34.52
N PHE A 840 12.55 14.89 33.41
CA PHE A 840 12.04 16.13 32.82
C PHE A 840 10.55 16.05 32.51
N ARG A 841 10.07 14.92 31.98
CA ARG A 841 8.65 14.70 31.70
C ARG A 841 7.78 14.78 32.96
N ILE A 842 8.20 14.14 34.04
CA ILE A 842 7.46 14.13 35.31
C ILE A 842 7.43 15.53 35.94
N ARG A 843 8.58 16.22 35.94
CA ARG A 843 8.72 17.57 36.49
C ARG A 843 7.89 18.60 35.73
N ALA A 844 7.89 18.54 34.41
CA ALA A 844 7.05 19.38 33.56
C ALA A 844 5.55 19.17 33.85
N PHE A 845 5.14 17.92 34.06
CA PHE A 845 3.77 17.58 34.43
C PHE A 845 3.36 18.17 35.79
N MET A 846 4.25 18.08 36.79
CA MET A 846 4.02 18.68 38.12
C MET A 846 3.90 20.20 38.06
N ARG A 847 4.71 20.87 37.25
CA ARG A 847 4.63 22.34 37.07
C ARG A 847 3.33 22.75 36.39
N MET A 848 2.89 21.99 35.38
CA MET A 848 1.57 22.18 34.76
C MET A 848 0.43 22.04 35.78
N LEU A 849 0.48 21.07 36.71
CA LEU A 849 -0.52 20.93 37.78
C LEU A 849 -0.60 22.18 38.66
N ARG A 850 0.54 22.75 39.05
CA ARG A 850 0.61 23.97 39.86
C ARG A 850 0.03 25.19 39.15
N VAL A 851 0.16 25.27 37.83
CA VAL A 851 -0.52 26.30 37.02
C VAL A 851 -2.02 26.11 37.07
N GLY A 852 -2.49 24.87 36.95
CA GLY A 852 -3.90 24.53 37.11
C GLY A 852 -4.46 25.02 38.45
N GLU A 853 -3.74 24.75 39.54
CA GLU A 853 -4.17 25.12 40.90
C GLU A 853 -3.88 26.58 41.30
N GLY A 854 -3.25 27.37 40.41
CA GLY A 854 -2.98 28.80 40.64
C GLY A 854 -1.85 29.10 41.64
N THR A 855 -0.92 28.17 41.85
CA THR A 855 0.10 28.16 42.93
C THR A 855 1.53 28.14 42.37
N ILE A 856 1.78 28.97 41.36
CA ILE A 856 3.05 29.06 40.63
C ILE A 856 4.12 29.75 41.49
N GLY A 857 5.38 29.30 41.38
CA GLY A 857 6.53 29.89 42.07
C GLY A 857 6.60 29.59 43.57
N GLN A 858 7.66 30.07 44.23
CA GLN A 858 8.01 29.69 45.61
C GLN A 858 6.92 30.00 46.66
N LYS A 859 6.13 31.07 46.45
CA LYS A 859 5.00 31.41 47.34
C LYS A 859 3.86 30.39 47.27
N GLY A 860 3.75 29.64 46.17
CA GLY A 860 2.73 28.62 46.00
C GLY A 860 2.74 27.55 47.09
N TYR A 861 3.91 27.20 47.63
CA TYR A 861 4.02 26.17 48.67
C TYR A 861 3.35 26.57 49.99
N GLU A 862 3.23 27.86 50.30
CA GLU A 862 2.58 28.35 51.53
C GLU A 862 1.15 28.87 51.32
N THR A 863 0.64 28.77 50.09
CA THR A 863 -0.65 29.33 49.69
C THR A 863 -1.81 28.45 50.13
N LEU A 864 -2.78 29.02 50.83
CA LEU A 864 -4.09 28.43 51.11
C LEU A 864 -5.04 28.67 49.94
N PHE A 865 -6.06 27.83 49.83
CA PHE A 865 -7.18 28.06 48.92
C PHE A 865 -7.78 29.46 49.13
N GLY A 866 -7.83 30.27 48.07
CA GLY A 866 -8.23 31.68 48.12
C GLY A 866 -7.06 32.68 48.20
N GLY A 867 -5.81 32.21 48.29
CA GLY A 867 -4.61 33.01 48.02
C GLY A 867 -3.85 33.56 49.23
N SER A 868 -4.32 33.35 50.47
CA SER A 868 -3.59 33.76 51.69
C SER A 868 -2.45 32.80 52.03
N SER A 869 -1.44 33.25 52.78
CA SER A 869 -0.32 32.41 53.24
C SER A 869 -0.61 31.82 54.61
N PHE A 870 -0.52 30.49 54.77
CA PHE A 870 -0.71 29.89 56.11
C PHE A 870 0.41 30.26 57.09
N ARG A 871 1.56 30.73 56.60
CA ARG A 871 2.70 31.15 57.41
C ARG A 871 2.62 32.61 57.80
N GLU A 872 2.48 33.50 56.82
CA GLU A 872 2.47 34.95 57.06
C GLU A 872 1.13 35.40 57.68
N ASP A 873 0.00 34.89 57.18
CA ASP A 873 -1.33 35.38 57.60
C ASP A 873 -1.93 34.59 58.77
N HIS A 874 -1.49 33.34 58.98
CA HIS A 874 -2.08 32.45 59.98
C HIS A 874 -1.07 31.85 60.98
N GLY A 875 0.22 32.21 60.89
CA GLY A 875 1.24 31.84 61.87
C GLY A 875 1.52 30.34 62.00
N ARG A 876 1.17 29.53 60.99
CA ARG A 876 1.57 28.12 60.91
C ARG A 876 2.97 27.99 60.34
N ASP A 877 3.56 26.80 60.46
CA ASP A 877 4.84 26.46 59.87
C ASP A 877 4.72 25.22 58.99
N TRP A 878 5.84 24.69 58.52
CA TRP A 878 5.90 23.54 57.64
C TRP A 878 5.78 22.19 58.37
N SER A 879 5.62 22.18 59.71
CA SER A 879 5.71 20.95 60.49
C SER A 879 4.65 19.91 60.13
N ASP A 880 3.49 20.34 59.63
CA ASP A 880 2.41 19.47 59.14
C ASP A 880 1.44 20.28 58.26
N HIS A 881 0.50 19.60 57.59
CA HIS A 881 -0.55 20.26 56.82
C HIS A 881 -1.35 21.23 57.72
N PRO A 882 -1.60 22.50 57.30
CA PRO A 882 -2.08 23.55 58.19
C PRO A 882 -3.54 23.37 58.67
N ARG A 883 -4.36 22.61 57.91
CA ARG A 883 -5.78 22.29 58.21
C ARG A 883 -6.63 23.55 58.52
N ILE A 884 -6.35 24.65 57.83
CA ILE A 884 -7.09 25.91 57.97
C ILE A 884 -8.33 25.84 57.07
N HIS A 885 -9.51 26.02 57.66
CA HIS A 885 -10.78 26.02 56.93
C HIS A 885 -11.03 27.41 56.30
N MET A 886 -10.85 27.51 54.99
CA MET A 886 -11.11 28.71 54.20
C MET A 886 -12.53 28.70 53.64
N PRO A 887 -13.38 29.69 53.98
CA PRO A 887 -14.74 29.78 53.45
C PRO A 887 -14.75 30.24 51.99
N PHE A 888 -15.55 29.58 51.16
CA PHE A 888 -15.80 29.94 49.75
C PHE A 888 -17.26 29.66 49.39
N GLY A 889 -18.05 30.72 49.21
CA GLY A 889 -19.49 30.60 49.01
C GLY A 889 -20.17 29.89 50.20
N SER A 890 -20.90 28.80 49.93
CA SER A 890 -21.56 27.96 50.96
C SER A 890 -20.70 26.77 51.44
N THR A 891 -19.44 26.67 51.00
CA THR A 891 -18.53 25.55 51.28
C THR A 891 -17.24 26.02 51.95
N THR A 892 -16.57 25.15 52.69
CA THR A 892 -15.26 25.43 53.30
C THR A 892 -14.21 24.46 52.77
N SER A 893 -13.07 24.96 52.33
CA SER A 893 -11.93 24.17 51.85
C SER A 893 -10.79 24.16 52.86
N THR A 894 -10.03 23.08 52.93
CA THR A 894 -8.76 23.02 53.69
C THR A 894 -7.54 22.93 52.78
N ALA A 895 -7.72 23.09 51.46
CA ALA A 895 -6.65 22.99 50.49
C ALA A 895 -5.51 23.97 50.78
N ALA A 896 -4.29 23.46 50.78
CA ALA A 896 -3.07 24.22 51.04
C ALA A 896 -1.90 23.71 50.20
N GLY A 897 -0.94 24.60 49.95
CA GLY A 897 0.32 24.30 49.30
C GLY A 897 0.28 24.24 47.78
N ALA A 898 1.41 23.86 47.18
CA ALA A 898 1.65 23.96 45.75
C ALA A 898 0.67 23.12 44.90
N TYR A 899 0.14 22.03 45.44
CA TYR A 899 -0.82 21.16 44.75
C TYR A 899 -2.22 21.20 45.37
N GLN A 900 -2.52 22.22 46.19
CA GLN A 900 -3.82 22.40 46.87
C GLN A 900 -4.29 21.13 47.60
N VAL A 901 -3.37 20.50 48.34
CA VAL A 901 -3.62 19.25 49.06
C VAL A 901 -4.69 19.49 50.12
N MET A 902 -5.77 18.70 50.11
CA MET A 902 -6.81 18.78 51.13
C MET A 902 -6.37 18.06 52.41
N GLY A 903 -6.72 18.63 53.57
CA GLY A 903 -6.32 18.05 54.87
C GLY A 903 -6.75 16.59 55.07
N TYR A 904 -7.95 16.20 54.60
CA TYR A 904 -8.41 14.82 54.70
C TYR A 904 -7.68 13.85 53.72
N VAL A 905 -7.08 14.36 52.64
CA VAL A 905 -6.25 13.56 51.73
C VAL A 905 -4.88 13.33 52.35
N TRP A 906 -4.31 14.37 52.98
CA TRP A 906 -3.09 14.25 53.76
C TRP A 906 -3.23 13.26 54.92
N ASP A 907 -4.40 13.25 55.57
CA ASP A 907 -4.71 12.41 56.73
C ASP A 907 -5.34 11.03 56.38
N ASP A 908 -5.59 10.72 55.11
CA ASP A 908 -6.16 9.42 54.70
C ASP A 908 -5.24 8.27 55.12
N GLU A 909 -5.79 7.25 55.78
CA GLU A 909 -5.00 6.18 56.40
C GLU A 909 -4.08 5.42 55.43
N ARG A 910 -4.51 5.25 54.16
CA ARG A 910 -3.69 4.58 53.14
C ARG A 910 -2.56 5.47 52.66
N ILE A 911 -2.82 6.77 52.54
CA ILE A 911 -1.84 7.77 52.11
C ILE A 911 -0.87 8.11 53.26
N ALA A 912 -1.32 8.15 54.50
CA ALA A 912 -0.49 8.32 55.69
C ALA A 912 0.52 7.16 55.84
N LYS A 913 0.10 5.92 55.55
CA LYS A 913 1.01 4.77 55.49
C LYS A 913 2.10 4.95 54.42
N LYS A 914 1.73 5.42 53.22
CA LYS A 914 2.68 5.69 52.15
C LYS A 914 3.60 6.88 52.46
N ARG A 915 3.10 7.98 53.04
CA ARG A 915 3.94 9.09 53.52
C ARG A 915 5.04 8.59 54.46
N LYS A 916 4.68 7.73 55.42
CA LYS A 916 5.64 7.13 56.34
C LYS A 916 6.64 6.20 55.64
N GLU A 917 6.19 5.43 54.65
CA GLU A 917 7.04 4.54 53.83
C GLU A 917 8.08 5.33 53.03
N TYR A 918 7.69 6.49 52.48
CA TYR A 918 8.57 7.38 51.71
C TYR A 918 9.29 8.45 52.56
N GLY A 919 9.17 8.41 53.89
CA GLY A 919 9.82 9.38 54.79
C GLY A 919 9.33 10.83 54.61
N ILE A 920 8.05 11.03 54.35
CA ILE A 920 7.38 12.34 54.27
C ILE A 920 6.66 12.60 55.60
N ASP A 921 7.31 13.31 56.51
CA ASP A 921 6.84 13.58 57.88
C ASP A 921 6.39 15.03 58.12
N ASP A 922 6.76 15.96 57.23
CA ASP A 922 6.38 17.37 57.28
C ASP A 922 5.70 17.84 55.98
N PHE A 923 5.22 19.09 55.98
CA PHE A 923 4.58 19.74 54.83
C PHE A 923 5.50 20.75 54.13
N SER A 924 6.83 20.57 54.22
CA SER A 924 7.82 21.45 53.57
C SER A 924 7.70 21.45 52.04
N PRO A 925 8.22 22.46 51.32
CA PRO A 925 8.14 22.52 49.86
C PRO A 925 8.63 21.25 49.16
N TYR A 926 9.76 20.70 49.62
CA TYR A 926 10.33 19.45 49.10
C TYR A 926 9.39 18.25 49.28
N ASN A 927 8.78 18.14 50.47
CA ASN A 927 7.87 17.06 50.80
C ASN A 927 6.48 17.22 50.18
N GLN A 928 6.06 18.44 49.82
CA GLN A 928 4.86 18.66 49.01
C GLN A 928 5.05 18.11 47.58
N ASP A 929 6.20 18.32 46.95
CA ASP A 929 6.53 17.75 45.63
C ASP A 929 6.55 16.22 45.69
N ARG A 930 7.24 15.63 46.68
CA ARG A 930 7.27 14.17 46.86
C ARG A 930 5.90 13.61 47.19
N PHE A 931 5.07 14.35 47.91
CA PHE A 931 3.70 13.94 48.19
C PHE A 931 2.84 13.91 46.92
N ALA A 932 3.01 14.86 46.01
CA ALA A 932 2.35 14.84 44.70
C ALA A 932 2.72 13.58 43.90
N LEU A 933 3.99 13.13 43.96
CA LEU A 933 4.41 11.87 43.35
C LEU A 933 3.74 10.65 44.00
N ILE A 934 3.55 10.65 45.33
CA ILE A 934 2.77 9.60 46.01
C ILE A 934 1.33 9.57 45.51
N LEU A 935 0.71 10.73 45.32
CA LEU A 935 -0.65 10.81 44.79
C LEU A 935 -0.72 10.26 43.35
N LEU A 936 0.22 10.65 42.48
CA LEU A 936 0.29 10.15 41.10
C LEU A 936 0.53 8.63 41.02
N LYS A 937 1.37 8.09 41.90
CA LYS A 937 1.79 6.67 41.88
C LYS A 937 0.80 5.74 42.60
N HIS A 938 0.30 6.14 43.78
CA HIS A 938 -0.34 5.22 44.74
C HIS A 938 -1.82 5.47 45.00
N LYS A 939 -2.38 6.63 44.62
CA LYS A 939 -3.82 6.88 44.77
C LYS A 939 -4.59 6.38 43.53
N ARG A 940 -5.83 5.92 43.72
CA ARG A 940 -6.52 4.98 42.83
C ARG A 940 -6.52 5.43 41.34
N ARG A 941 -6.06 4.53 40.44
CA ARG A 941 -6.06 4.61 38.95
C ARG A 941 -4.91 5.34 38.23
N SER A 942 -3.72 5.39 38.84
CA SER A 942 -2.39 5.30 38.19
C SER A 942 -2.23 6.01 36.83
N ALA A 943 -2.15 7.34 36.85
CA ALA A 943 -1.64 8.12 35.72
C ALA A 943 -0.13 7.87 35.47
N TRP A 944 0.55 7.27 36.47
CA TRP A 944 1.99 7.01 36.51
C TRP A 944 2.55 6.26 35.29
N PRO A 945 1.98 5.13 34.81
CA PRO A 945 2.56 4.39 33.68
C PRO A 945 2.49 5.19 32.37
N TYR A 946 1.40 5.95 32.17
CA TYR A 946 1.22 6.81 30.99
C TYR A 946 2.18 8.00 31.01
N LEU A 947 2.43 8.57 32.19
CA LEU A 947 3.41 9.64 32.36
C LEU A 947 4.85 9.16 32.08
N LEU A 948 5.21 7.95 32.54
CA LEU A 948 6.51 7.34 32.25
C LEU A 948 6.71 7.12 30.75
N ASN A 949 5.67 6.66 30.06
CA ASN A 949 5.67 6.35 28.62
C ASN A 949 5.49 7.58 27.71
N GLY A 950 5.36 8.80 28.26
CA GLY A 950 5.16 10.02 27.47
C GLY A 950 3.75 10.20 26.89
N GLU A 951 2.77 9.41 27.34
CA GLU A 951 1.36 9.49 26.94
C GLU A 951 0.61 10.55 27.78
N ILE A 952 1.03 11.82 27.65
CA ILE A 952 0.62 12.92 28.55
C ILE A 952 -0.87 13.22 28.50
N GLU A 953 -1.50 13.16 27.32
CA GLU A 953 -2.94 13.37 27.17
C GLU A 953 -3.77 12.28 27.88
N LYS A 954 -3.31 11.02 27.85
CA LYS A 954 -3.95 9.92 28.60
C LYS A 954 -3.76 10.07 30.10
N SER A 955 -2.58 10.50 30.54
CA SER A 955 -2.31 10.87 31.94
C SER A 955 -3.26 11.99 32.41
N LEU A 956 -3.51 12.99 31.56
CA LEU A 956 -4.43 14.12 31.83
C LEU A 956 -5.92 13.77 31.79
N THR A 957 -6.33 12.77 31.03
CA THR A 957 -7.75 12.38 30.92
C THR A 957 -8.17 11.39 32.02
N LEU A 958 -7.24 10.55 32.50
CA LEU A 958 -7.49 9.62 33.61
C LEU A 958 -7.68 10.31 34.96
N THR A 959 -7.18 11.53 35.13
CA THR A 959 -7.46 12.36 36.31
C THR A 959 -8.89 12.91 36.34
N LYS A 960 -9.70 12.69 35.28
CA LYS A 960 -10.94 13.47 35.02
C LYS A 960 -12.26 12.66 34.96
N GLY A 961 -12.23 11.33 35.05
CA GLY A 961 -13.39 10.48 34.71
C GLY A 961 -14.22 9.89 35.87
N THR A 962 -15.47 10.36 36.03
CA THR A 962 -16.65 9.71 36.69
C THR A 962 -16.68 9.50 38.22
N LYS A 963 -17.59 10.24 38.90
CA LYS A 963 -18.22 10.08 40.25
C LYS A 963 -17.40 9.59 41.46
N GLY A 964 -16.06 9.52 41.38
CA GLY A 964 -15.21 9.14 42.52
C GLY A 964 -13.80 9.78 42.58
N TYR A 965 -13.39 10.59 41.58
CA TYR A 965 -12.03 11.15 41.45
C TYR A 965 -11.93 12.67 41.68
N ALA A 966 -13.03 13.36 41.99
CA ALA A 966 -13.12 14.83 41.95
C ALA A 966 -12.47 15.59 43.13
N TYR A 967 -11.46 15.04 43.79
CA TYR A 967 -10.99 15.53 45.09
C TYR A 967 -9.47 15.75 45.22
N GLU A 968 -8.69 15.52 44.17
CA GLU A 968 -7.21 15.58 44.25
C GLU A 968 -6.64 16.82 43.57
N TRP A 969 -6.96 17.05 42.29
CA TRP A 969 -6.61 18.29 41.57
C TRP A 969 -7.81 18.75 40.74
N ALA A 970 -8.41 19.87 41.11
CA ALA A 970 -9.73 20.30 40.65
C ALA A 970 -9.68 21.15 39.36
N SER A 971 -8.49 21.50 38.91
CA SER A 971 -8.28 22.74 38.15
C SER A 971 -7.60 22.57 36.77
N LEU A 972 -7.51 21.33 36.25
CA LEU A 972 -7.13 21.04 34.84
C LEU A 972 -8.38 20.65 33.99
N PRO A 973 -8.43 20.96 32.68
CA PRO A 973 -9.71 21.39 32.09
C PRO A 973 -10.64 20.34 31.46
N PRO A 974 -11.98 20.59 31.40
CA PRO A 974 -12.72 21.65 32.08
C PRO A 974 -13.36 21.11 33.37
N GLY A 975 -12.97 21.70 34.51
CA GLY A 975 -13.64 21.51 35.80
C GLY A 975 -14.86 22.43 35.96
N VAL A 976 -15.84 21.99 36.74
CA VAL A 976 -17.16 22.65 36.93
C VAL A 976 -17.11 23.86 37.88
N TYR A 977 -15.95 24.19 38.45
CA TYR A 977 -15.80 25.13 39.58
C TYR A 977 -15.20 26.51 39.23
N GLY A 978 -15.26 26.94 37.97
CA GLY A 978 -15.07 28.37 37.61
C GLY A 978 -13.65 28.95 37.79
N GLN A 979 -12.61 28.12 37.70
CA GLN A 979 -11.20 28.55 37.59
C GLN A 979 -10.77 28.64 36.10
N PRO A 980 -9.64 29.30 35.74
CA PRO A 980 -9.35 29.70 34.36
C PRO A 980 -9.38 28.50 33.41
N SER A 981 -10.33 28.53 32.48
CA SER A 981 -10.57 27.48 31.51
C SER A 981 -9.49 27.46 30.44
N LYS A 982 -8.37 26.80 30.70
CA LYS A 982 -7.49 26.34 29.61
C LYS A 982 -8.21 25.22 28.84
N THR A 983 -7.94 25.02 27.57
CA THR A 983 -8.37 23.85 26.78
C THR A 983 -7.38 22.69 26.99
N MET A 984 -7.71 21.47 26.54
CA MET A 984 -6.74 20.36 26.57
C MET A 984 -5.47 20.73 25.79
N ASP A 985 -5.63 21.40 24.65
CA ASP A 985 -4.53 21.88 23.82
C ASP A 985 -3.66 22.92 24.54
N GLU A 986 -4.25 23.82 25.33
CA GLU A 986 -3.50 24.79 26.13
C GLU A 986 -2.77 24.15 27.32
N ALA A 987 -3.29 23.05 27.88
CA ALA A 987 -2.60 22.27 28.91
C ALA A 987 -1.41 21.51 28.31
N LEU A 988 -1.59 20.85 27.17
CA LEU A 988 -0.51 20.16 26.46
C LEU A 988 0.57 21.13 25.96
N SER A 989 0.17 22.32 25.49
CA SER A 989 1.12 23.36 25.10
C SER A 989 1.95 23.86 26.28
N LEU A 990 1.32 24.03 27.45
CA LEU A 990 2.01 24.44 28.68
C LEU A 990 2.94 23.34 29.20
N TYR A 991 2.53 22.07 29.09
CA TYR A 991 3.38 20.94 29.39
C TYR A 991 4.65 20.96 28.55
N GLU A 992 4.51 21.14 27.22
CA GLU A 992 5.67 21.16 26.32
C GLU A 992 6.61 22.33 26.63
N GLU A 993 6.05 23.50 26.95
CA GLU A 993 6.84 24.66 27.39
C GLU A 993 7.68 24.33 28.64
N TYR A 994 7.05 23.75 29.67
CA TYR A 994 7.79 23.36 30.88
C TYR A 994 8.75 22.20 30.64
N TYR A 995 8.43 21.28 29.73
CA TYR A 995 9.33 20.19 29.37
C TYR A 995 10.63 20.71 28.75
N GLN A 996 10.55 21.72 27.87
CA GLN A 996 11.73 22.40 27.34
C GLN A 996 12.49 23.16 28.44
N GLN A 997 11.79 23.81 29.38
CA GLN A 997 12.42 24.51 30.52
C GLN A 997 13.15 23.54 31.47
N GLU A 998 12.57 22.36 31.77
CA GLU A 998 13.23 21.33 32.57
C GLU A 998 14.49 20.81 31.87
N LYS A 999 14.45 20.62 30.54
CA LYS A 999 15.63 20.25 29.73
C LYS A 999 16.73 21.32 29.77
N SER A 1000 16.38 22.59 29.90
CA SER A 1000 17.34 23.69 30.05
C SER A 1000 17.76 23.97 31.50
N GLY A 1001 17.28 23.18 32.47
CA GLY A 1001 17.59 23.33 33.89
C GLY A 1001 16.83 24.44 34.62
N GLU A 1002 15.76 24.97 34.02
CA GLU A 1002 14.91 26.00 34.61
C GLU A 1002 13.68 25.36 35.28
N SER A 1003 13.71 25.24 36.60
CA SER A 1003 12.64 24.65 37.41
C SER A 1003 12.30 25.50 38.63
N ASP A 1004 11.01 25.62 38.94
CA ASP A 1004 10.51 26.23 40.18
C ASP A 1004 9.97 25.21 41.19
N LEU A 1005 10.23 23.91 40.95
CA LEU A 1005 10.01 22.82 41.90
C LEU A 1005 11.07 22.83 43.00
N ALA A 1006 10.69 22.37 44.20
CA ALA A 1006 11.61 22.21 45.33
C ALA A 1006 12.35 20.86 45.28
N ILE A 1007 11.76 19.84 44.65
CA ILE A 1007 12.43 18.58 44.35
C ILE A 1007 13.53 18.80 43.30
N MET A 1008 14.73 18.22 43.49
CA MET A 1008 15.87 18.41 42.58
C MET A 1008 15.90 17.32 41.50
N LEU A 1009 16.65 17.56 40.43
CA LEU A 1009 16.90 16.55 39.39
C LEU A 1009 17.74 15.41 39.99
N GLY A 1010 17.31 14.16 39.84
CA GLY A 1010 17.83 12.95 40.47
C GLY A 1010 16.93 12.42 41.58
N ASP A 1011 16.20 13.28 42.29
CA ASP A 1011 15.41 12.88 43.47
C ASP A 1011 14.16 12.07 43.08
N ILE A 1012 13.65 12.25 41.86
CA ILE A 1012 12.54 11.44 41.35
C ILE A 1012 13.01 10.01 41.05
N LYS A 1013 14.27 9.83 40.64
CA LYS A 1013 14.87 8.51 40.46
C LYS A 1013 15.03 7.79 41.80
N GLU A 1014 15.50 8.50 42.82
CA GLU A 1014 15.57 7.98 44.20
C GLU A 1014 14.18 7.68 44.78
N PHE A 1015 13.15 8.46 44.42
CA PHE A 1015 11.75 8.16 44.79
C PHE A 1015 11.18 6.91 44.09
N LEU A 1016 11.73 6.55 42.93
CA LEU A 1016 11.27 5.43 42.12
C LEU A 1016 11.91 4.09 42.46
N GLN A 1017 13.18 4.13 42.89
CA GLN A 1017 13.92 3.02 43.51
C GLN A 1017 13.36 2.71 44.90
#